data_AF-A0A6N4W5X9-F1
#
_entry.id   AF-A0A6N4W5X9-F1
#
_cell.length_a   1.000
_cell.length_b   1.000
_cell.length_c   1.000
_cell.angle_alpha   90.00
_cell.angle_beta   90.00
_cell.angle_gamma   90.00
#
_symmetry.space_group_name_H-M   'P 1'
#
loop_
_entity.id
_entity.type
_entity.pdbx_description
1 polymer ?
#
loop_
_entity_poly.entity_id
_entity_poly.type
_entity_poly.pdbx_seq_one_letter_code
_entity_poly.pdbx_strand_id
1 'polypeptide(L)'
;MSISATTSRVRDVGRVGGLAVAFGVGMAIAALPATAHADDGAGSATGGSARQHSSTAKSSQGSTRTTARPAAASAETQVSQAPSAANTSTARSRHSVTQTLTAAPAPPSSSRTGTTPTAPQASPLDWAAVAYTRRELGRTTTPTAAVSASITANPITDFIAIFISDGTATHPDAGLLIGNGFSYTAATCTSGLACNGGRGGLLTGNGGTGYNGGTGGSAGLFGNGGNGGAGIITVSNGAGGNGGNGGLLHGDGGQGGQGANGVTGTNSGAGGAGGSGGNTGFLAIASAAGDGGAGGQGAPGGAGQPGTSGGAGATGGAGGAGGSGGAGGWGGSGGSAGLLALFSNGGTGGGGGAGGAGGGGGSGANGASGGAAQNGGNGGNGGNGGQGGAGGNGGSAGRGSILAGKAGGNGTGGAGGTGGGAGTAGAGGTGGDGDASTPNGGNGGNGGNPGAAGLGGVGGSAGTGGTGGIAGLSGSAGSLAAGTGKGGNGGKGWDATTSGTNGGNGGNGGNGGSEGDGGTGGSGGSAADGNGGVGGGGGNSTATLGIRDVKGGVGGAGGAGSQQGGSGGNGGTALNIAGGTASGGSGGAGGNGGQGGTGGTGGTGSMGQASQFPGGAPLSPTGDAFGGTGGAGGAGPIAGVGGNGGIAVNFGPGPAVGGIGGAGGTGGITGGTGGTGGEAQTLGGGAATGGIGGAGGTSATSTGGAGGQGGFGLSSNVPGSATGGRGGVGGAGTSGGSGGEGGVGQVDQGGTATGGNGGDGGNATVAGGNGGNGGDGGNADAIFGGGTLVGGMGGAPGTGITPGVDGLPGQPGSP
;
A
#
# COMPACT_ATOMS: atom_id res chain seq x y z
N MET A 1 -89.36 -11.41 -6.09
CA MET A 1 -89.54 -11.45 -7.56
C MET A 1 -88.16 -11.55 -8.16
N SER A 2 -87.72 -12.49 -8.99
CA SER A 2 -88.19 -13.78 -9.50
C SER A 2 -87.12 -14.20 -10.53
N ILE A 3 -86.41 -15.33 -10.33
CA ILE A 3 -85.89 -16.29 -11.36
C ILE A 3 -84.87 -15.70 -12.40
N SER A 4 -83.65 -16.21 -12.68
CA SER A 4 -83.22 -17.60 -12.93
C SER A 4 -81.67 -17.75 -12.90
N ALA A 5 -81.21 -18.99 -12.66
CA ALA A 5 -79.84 -19.53 -12.67
C ALA A 5 -79.21 -19.60 -14.10
N THR A 6 -77.93 -19.90 -14.40
CA THR A 6 -76.99 -20.91 -13.86
C THR A 6 -75.56 -20.75 -14.48
N THR A 7 -74.50 -21.00 -13.69
CA THR A 7 -73.13 -21.56 -14.00
C THR A 7 -72.20 -21.00 -15.09
N SER A 8 -70.94 -20.66 -14.73
CA SER A 8 -69.70 -21.41 -15.10
C SER A 8 -68.43 -20.79 -14.45
N ARG A 9 -67.33 -21.55 -14.46
CA ARG A 9 -66.16 -21.60 -13.58
C ARG A 9 -64.95 -20.70 -13.95
N VAL A 10 -64.23 -20.30 -12.88
CA VAL A 10 -62.75 -20.36 -12.65
C VAL A 10 -61.77 -19.30 -13.21
N ARG A 11 -60.86 -18.90 -12.30
CA ARG A 11 -59.49 -18.31 -12.40
C ARG A 11 -59.37 -16.78 -12.33
N ASP A 12 -59.25 -16.27 -11.11
CA ASP A 12 -58.60 -14.98 -10.80
C ASP A 12 -57.08 -15.14 -10.73
N VAL A 13 -56.37 -14.49 -11.65
CA VAL A 13 -54.94 -14.13 -11.54
C VAL A 13 -54.90 -12.61 -11.46
N GLY A 14 -54.78 -12.07 -10.25
CA GLY A 14 -54.61 -10.64 -10.01
C GLY A 14 -53.14 -10.26 -9.97
N ARG A 15 -52.58 -9.82 -11.10
CA ARG A 15 -51.32 -9.07 -11.17
C ARG A 15 -51.60 -7.61 -10.78
N VAL A 16 -50.83 -7.07 -9.84
CA VAL A 16 -50.62 -5.63 -9.59
C VAL A 16 -49.13 -5.53 -9.25
N GLY A 17 -48.29 -4.68 -9.83
CA GLY A 17 -48.43 -3.54 -10.73
C GLY A 17 -47.13 -2.75 -10.51
N GLY A 18 -46.22 -2.80 -11.49
CA GLY A 18 -44.97 -2.05 -11.45
C GLY A 18 -45.21 -0.56 -11.74
N LEU A 19 -44.60 0.31 -10.95
CA LEU A 19 -44.43 1.74 -11.20
C LEU A 19 -42.94 2.03 -10.96
N ALA A 20 -42.12 2.08 -12.00
CA ALA A 20 -41.78 3.24 -12.83
C ALA A 20 -40.45 3.90 -12.38
N VAL A 21 -39.40 3.56 -13.12
CA VAL A 21 -38.12 4.26 -13.20
C VAL A 21 -38.27 5.39 -14.22
N ALA A 22 -37.89 6.61 -13.84
CA ALA A 22 -37.68 7.71 -14.80
C ALA A 22 -36.59 8.65 -14.28
N PHE A 23 -35.43 8.65 -14.95
CA PHE A 23 -34.88 9.78 -15.73
C PHE A 23 -33.39 9.54 -16.00
N GLY A 24 -33.10 9.03 -17.19
CA GLY A 24 -31.84 9.27 -17.87
C GLY A 24 -31.96 10.54 -18.72
N VAL A 25 -30.93 11.37 -18.70
CA VAL A 25 -30.72 12.42 -19.71
C VAL A 25 -29.45 12.02 -20.46
N GLY A 26 -29.63 11.68 -21.74
CA GLY A 26 -28.56 11.31 -22.65
C GLY A 26 -27.85 12.52 -23.23
N MET A 27 -26.68 12.27 -23.82
CA MET A 27 -26.07 13.16 -24.80
C MET A 27 -25.56 12.35 -26.00
N ALA A 28 -25.92 12.86 -27.17
CA ALA A 28 -25.75 12.27 -28.48
C ALA A 28 -24.30 12.39 -28.98
N ILE A 29 -23.86 11.39 -29.75
CA ILE A 29 -22.58 11.35 -30.46
C ILE A 29 -22.82 11.85 -31.89
N ALA A 30 -22.11 12.89 -32.31
CA ALA A 30 -21.96 13.30 -33.71
C ALA A 30 -20.47 13.29 -34.08
N ALA A 31 -20.15 12.75 -35.26
CA ALA A 31 -18.81 12.41 -35.71
C ALA A 31 -18.20 13.43 -36.71
N LEU A 32 -16.85 13.38 -36.80
CA LEU A 32 -15.89 13.92 -37.80
C LEU A 32 -15.28 15.31 -37.51
N PRO A 33 -14.07 15.62 -38.05
CA PRO A 33 -12.81 14.86 -38.00
C PRO A 33 -11.63 15.69 -37.44
N ALA A 34 -10.47 15.05 -37.27
CA ALA A 34 -9.25 15.59 -36.71
C ALA A 34 -8.62 16.75 -37.51
N THR A 35 -8.25 17.82 -36.80
CA THR A 35 -7.19 18.77 -37.18
C THR A 35 -6.42 19.19 -35.94
N ALA A 36 -5.11 19.02 -35.97
CA ALA A 36 -4.16 19.35 -34.92
C ALA A 36 -4.00 20.86 -34.74
N HIS A 37 -3.80 21.33 -33.50
CA HIS A 37 -2.94 22.46 -33.16
C HIS A 37 -2.60 22.41 -31.65
N ALA A 38 -1.30 22.51 -31.33
CA ALA A 38 -0.78 22.80 -30.01
C ALA A 38 -0.85 24.33 -29.77
N ASP A 39 -1.21 24.78 -28.57
CA ASP A 39 -0.30 25.57 -27.72
C ASP A 39 -0.88 25.89 -26.33
N ASP A 40 0.06 26.18 -25.44
CA ASP A 40 0.07 26.53 -24.01
C ASP A 40 -1.14 27.23 -23.35
N GLY A 41 -1.40 26.86 -22.07
CA GLY A 41 -2.11 27.77 -21.16
C GLY A 41 -2.75 27.16 -19.91
N ALA A 42 -2.08 27.33 -18.78
CA ALA A 42 -2.64 27.69 -17.46
C ALA A 42 -3.89 26.92 -16.95
N GLY A 43 -3.65 25.94 -16.08
CA GLY A 43 -4.67 25.38 -15.20
C GLY A 43 -5.04 26.35 -14.06
N SER A 44 -6.29 26.83 -14.06
CA SER A 44 -6.94 27.43 -12.89
C SER A 44 -8.02 26.47 -12.38
N ALA A 45 -7.77 25.88 -11.21
CA ALA A 45 -8.72 25.05 -10.48
C ALA A 45 -9.69 25.95 -9.69
N THR A 46 -10.95 25.98 -10.13
CA THR A 46 -12.08 26.50 -9.35
C THR A 46 -12.59 25.45 -8.38
N GLY A 47 -12.60 25.79 -7.08
CA GLY A 47 -13.22 25.00 -6.03
C GLY A 47 -14.75 25.03 -6.08
N GLY A 48 -15.37 23.90 -5.72
CA GLY A 48 -16.82 23.75 -5.57
C GLY A 48 -17.14 22.85 -4.38
N SER A 49 -17.75 23.44 -3.36
CA SER A 49 -18.13 22.81 -2.09
C SER A 49 -19.23 21.76 -2.25
N ALA A 50 -19.02 20.58 -1.66
CA ALA A 50 -20.08 19.59 -1.47
C ALA A 50 -20.94 19.95 -0.25
N ARG A 51 -22.24 20.13 -0.51
CA ARG A 51 -23.30 20.36 0.47
C ARG A 51 -23.65 19.04 1.16
N GLN A 52 -23.72 19.09 2.48
CA GLN A 52 -24.30 18.02 3.32
C GLN A 52 -25.83 18.07 3.22
N HIS A 53 -26.45 16.94 2.91
CA HIS A 53 -27.88 16.72 3.11
C HIS A 53 -28.07 15.64 4.16
N SER A 54 -28.71 16.02 5.27
CA SER A 54 -29.27 15.10 6.26
C SER A 54 -30.68 14.70 5.84
N SER A 55 -31.07 13.47 6.14
CA SER A 55 -32.48 13.10 6.15
C SER A 55 -32.76 12.03 7.20
N THR A 56 -33.45 12.50 8.23
CA THR A 56 -34.25 11.80 9.21
C THR A 56 -35.47 11.12 8.57
N ALA A 57 -35.78 9.87 8.96
CA ALA A 57 -37.13 9.30 8.94
C ALA A 57 -37.15 8.07 9.89
N LYS A 58 -37.81 8.14 11.05
CA LYS A 58 -39.24 7.93 11.34
C LYS A 58 -39.66 6.45 11.36
N SER A 59 -40.02 6.02 12.57
CA SER A 59 -40.68 4.76 12.92
C SER A 59 -42.21 4.90 12.90
N SER A 60 -42.89 3.80 12.52
CA SER A 60 -44.31 3.50 12.79
C SER A 60 -44.54 2.01 12.47
N GLN A 61 -44.53 1.10 13.44
CA GLN A 61 -45.67 0.60 14.25
C GLN A 61 -46.82 -0.08 13.51
N GLY A 62 -47.04 -1.35 13.89
CA GLY A 62 -48.30 -2.10 13.83
C GLY A 62 -48.20 -3.36 12.95
N SER A 63 -48.74 -4.54 13.28
CA SER A 63 -49.40 -5.10 14.47
C SER A 63 -49.82 -6.52 14.04
N THR A 64 -49.48 -7.60 14.76
CA THR A 64 -50.34 -8.80 14.80
C THR A 64 -50.24 -9.57 16.11
N ARG A 65 -51.42 -10.01 16.52
CA ARG A 65 -51.93 -10.45 17.82
C ARG A 65 -51.79 -11.97 18.03
N THR A 66 -51.29 -12.33 19.21
CA THR A 66 -51.51 -13.51 20.08
C THR A 66 -52.33 -14.73 19.63
N THR A 67 -51.81 -15.94 19.93
CA THR A 67 -52.50 -16.98 20.75
C THR A 67 -51.54 -17.94 21.49
N ALA A 68 -51.70 -17.96 22.83
CA ALA A 68 -51.66 -19.06 23.81
C ALA A 68 -50.41 -19.96 24.07
N ARG A 69 -49.93 -19.83 25.31
CA ARG A 69 -49.05 -20.71 26.14
C ARG A 69 -49.84 -21.93 26.68
N PRO A 70 -49.23 -22.99 27.28
CA PRO A 70 -48.66 -22.94 28.66
C PRO A 70 -47.33 -23.73 28.84
N ALA A 71 -46.29 -23.18 29.48
CA ALA A 71 -45.99 -23.10 30.92
C ALA A 71 -45.11 -24.26 31.46
N ALA A 72 -43.86 -23.94 31.82
CA ALA A 72 -43.11 -24.60 32.89
C ALA A 72 -42.27 -23.53 33.61
N ALA A 73 -42.29 -23.59 34.94
CA ALA A 73 -41.91 -22.54 35.87
C ALA A 73 -40.42 -22.58 36.25
N SER A 74 -39.87 -21.44 36.66
CA SER A 74 -38.81 -21.33 37.66
C SER A 74 -38.89 -19.95 38.32
N ALA A 75 -38.89 -19.95 39.65
CA ALA A 75 -39.16 -18.81 40.50
C ALA A 75 -37.94 -17.90 40.69
N GLU A 76 -38.22 -16.59 40.81
CA GLU A 76 -37.30 -15.53 41.23
C GLU A 76 -36.89 -15.63 42.70
N THR A 77 -35.66 -15.18 43.00
CA THR A 77 -35.40 -14.27 44.13
C THR A 77 -34.25 -13.31 43.76
N GLN A 78 -34.64 -12.16 43.20
CA GLN A 78 -34.30 -10.76 43.49
C GLN A 78 -32.91 -10.31 44.03
N VAL A 79 -32.53 -9.13 43.50
CA VAL A 79 -31.59 -8.06 43.97
C VAL A 79 -30.09 -8.30 43.64
N SER A 80 -29.43 -7.62 42.68
CA SER A 80 -29.29 -6.15 42.52
C SER A 80 -28.97 -5.75 41.06
N GLN A 81 -29.72 -4.79 40.50
CA GLN A 81 -29.32 -3.91 39.38
C GLN A 81 -28.67 -2.65 40.00
N ALA A 82 -27.73 -1.89 39.44
CA ALA A 82 -27.46 -1.35 38.10
C ALA A 82 -26.04 -0.69 38.15
N PRO A 83 -25.50 0.09 37.17
CA PRO A 83 -26.06 0.48 35.88
C PRO A 83 -25.08 0.45 34.68
N SER A 84 -25.67 0.46 33.48
CA SER A 84 -25.09 1.04 32.28
C SER A 84 -24.79 2.53 32.51
N ALA A 85 -23.56 2.96 32.25
CA ALA A 85 -23.18 4.37 32.14
C ALA A 85 -22.34 4.51 30.87
N ALA A 86 -22.88 5.09 29.80
CA ALA A 86 -23.04 6.53 29.58
C ALA A 86 -21.87 7.05 28.75
N ASN A 87 -22.15 7.17 27.46
CA ASN A 87 -21.40 7.97 26.51
C ASN A 87 -21.71 9.43 26.84
N THR A 88 -20.85 10.10 27.60
CA THR A 88 -20.96 11.54 27.92
C THR A 88 -19.76 12.27 27.34
N SER A 89 -19.93 12.71 26.09
CA SER A 89 -19.16 13.79 25.50
C SER A 89 -19.87 15.11 25.81
N THR A 90 -19.37 15.85 26.81
CA THR A 90 -19.84 17.22 27.07
C THR A 90 -18.78 18.19 26.56
N ALA A 91 -19.10 18.84 25.44
CA ALA A 91 -18.45 20.05 24.98
C ALA A 91 -19.17 21.29 25.53
N ARG A 92 -18.39 22.29 25.97
CA ARG A 92 -18.59 23.77 25.95
C ARG A 92 -18.02 24.39 27.24
N SER A 93 -17.32 25.53 27.22
CA SER A 93 -17.63 26.71 26.42
C SER A 93 -16.46 27.72 26.38
N ARG A 94 -16.08 28.12 25.15
CA ARG A 94 -15.92 29.49 24.61
C ARG A 94 -14.95 30.48 25.29
N HIS A 95 -14.09 31.10 24.48
CA HIS A 95 -14.33 32.41 23.82
C HIS A 95 -13.30 32.60 22.67
N SER A 96 -13.74 32.59 21.41
CA SER A 96 -13.89 33.76 20.49
C SER A 96 -12.58 34.56 20.31
N VAL A 97 -12.00 34.63 19.11
CA VAL A 97 -12.26 35.64 18.06
C VAL A 97 -11.51 35.18 16.79
N THR A 98 -12.20 34.83 15.69
CA THR A 98 -12.37 35.60 14.43
C THR A 98 -11.11 36.29 13.87
N GLN A 99 -10.58 35.82 12.72
CA GLN A 99 -10.12 36.60 11.54
C GLN A 99 -9.11 35.79 10.68
N THR A 100 -9.55 35.26 9.53
CA THR A 100 -9.24 35.73 8.15
C THR A 100 -7.78 35.63 7.72
N LEU A 101 -7.48 34.60 6.92
CA LEU A 101 -6.28 34.52 6.07
C LEU A 101 -6.60 35.15 4.70
N THR A 102 -6.00 36.29 4.41
CA THR A 102 -5.94 36.91 3.08
C THR A 102 -4.48 37.11 2.67
N ALA A 103 -4.22 36.94 1.38
CA ALA A 103 -2.90 36.95 0.76
C ALA A 103 -2.30 38.36 0.52
N ALA A 104 -0.95 38.40 0.49
CA ALA A 104 0.00 39.34 -0.17
C ALA A 104 0.00 40.82 0.31
N PRO A 105 1.01 41.70 0.01
CA PRO A 105 2.39 41.56 -0.52
C PRO A 105 3.49 42.29 0.36
N ALA A 106 4.76 42.34 -0.08
CA ALA A 106 5.85 43.21 0.48
C ALA A 106 5.55 44.73 0.28
N PRO A 107 6.28 45.76 0.83
CA PRO A 107 7.68 45.90 1.36
C PRO A 107 7.78 46.91 2.58
N PRO A 108 8.79 47.81 2.81
CA PRO A 108 10.25 47.71 3.01
C PRO A 108 10.81 48.29 4.36
N SER A 109 12.09 47.99 4.66
CA SER A 109 13.14 48.80 5.35
C SER A 109 13.00 49.36 6.79
N SER A 110 14.01 48.98 7.61
CA SER A 110 14.84 49.80 8.53
C SER A 110 14.34 50.23 9.93
N SER A 111 15.15 49.82 10.90
CA SER A 111 15.64 50.56 12.09
C SER A 111 14.97 50.39 13.48
N ARG A 112 15.88 50.08 14.44
CA ARG A 112 16.00 50.64 15.81
C ARG A 112 15.06 50.13 16.94
N THR A 113 15.65 49.24 17.75
CA THR A 113 15.72 49.11 19.24
C THR A 113 14.48 49.11 20.14
N GLY A 114 14.52 48.17 21.12
CA GLY A 114 13.80 48.16 22.41
C GLY A 114 12.76 47.03 22.46
N THR A 115 12.72 46.10 23.41
CA THR A 115 12.74 46.26 24.87
C THR A 115 13.08 44.95 25.61
N THR A 116 13.78 45.06 26.75
CA THR A 116 13.79 44.16 27.94
C THR A 116 12.37 44.09 28.59
N PRO A 117 12.05 43.35 29.69
CA PRO A 117 12.88 42.81 30.80
C PRO A 117 12.44 41.39 31.30
N THR A 118 12.91 40.72 32.36
CA THR A 118 13.46 41.11 33.68
C THR A 118 14.16 39.92 34.35
N ALA A 119 15.21 40.20 35.14
CA ALA A 119 16.06 39.28 35.91
C ALA A 119 15.56 39.01 37.35
N PRO A 120 16.33 38.24 38.15
CA PRO A 120 16.97 38.78 39.37
C PRO A 120 18.48 38.43 39.42
N GLN A 121 19.44 39.37 39.52
CA GLN A 121 19.88 40.29 40.60
C GLN A 121 20.83 39.67 41.65
N ALA A 122 22.13 39.98 41.50
CA ALA A 122 23.16 40.26 42.53
C ALA A 122 24.42 40.75 41.77
N SER A 123 24.61 42.04 41.52
CA SER A 123 25.23 43.13 42.33
C SER A 123 26.59 43.56 41.71
N PRO A 124 26.78 44.84 41.33
CA PRO A 124 27.88 45.30 40.48
C PRO A 124 29.05 45.89 41.29
N LEU A 125 30.22 45.95 40.64
CA LEU A 125 31.41 46.81 40.85
C LEU A 125 32.68 45.94 40.67
N ASP A 126 33.27 45.93 39.46
CA ASP A 126 34.70 46.22 39.28
C ASP A 126 35.20 46.08 37.82
N TRP A 127 35.65 47.23 37.30
CA TRP A 127 36.80 47.45 36.41
C TRP A 127 36.71 47.27 34.88
N ALA A 128 36.62 48.44 34.22
CA ALA A 128 37.29 48.73 32.96
C ALA A 128 38.72 49.26 33.23
N ALA A 129 39.72 48.49 32.81
CA ALA A 129 41.13 48.81 32.50
C ALA A 129 41.83 47.44 32.53
N VAL A 130 42.48 46.93 31.49
CA VAL A 130 43.75 47.42 30.95
C VAL A 130 43.96 46.68 29.63
N ALA A 131 43.90 47.40 28.51
CA ALA A 131 44.79 47.09 27.40
C ALA A 131 46.10 47.85 27.69
N TYR A 132 47.24 47.16 27.50
CA TYR A 132 48.64 47.59 27.62
C TYR A 132 49.45 47.03 28.82
N THR A 133 50.62 46.46 28.47
CA THR A 133 51.65 45.77 29.27
C THR A 133 51.32 44.28 29.57
N ARG A 134 52.16 43.28 29.29
CA ARG A 134 53.61 43.16 29.45
C ARG A 134 54.28 42.24 28.42
N ARG A 135 55.47 42.67 28.02
CA ARG A 135 56.54 41.89 27.41
C ARG A 135 57.53 41.44 28.52
N GLU A 136 58.09 40.23 28.36
CA GLU A 136 59.33 39.65 28.98
C GLU A 136 59.26 39.20 30.46
N LEU A 137 59.97 38.17 30.98
CA LEU A 137 61.05 37.26 30.54
C LEU A 137 61.10 36.05 31.54
N GLY A 138 61.57 34.86 31.16
CA GLY A 138 61.90 33.79 32.13
C GLY A 138 62.17 32.38 31.59
N ARG A 139 63.38 32.17 31.02
CA ARG A 139 64.06 30.92 30.60
C ARG A 139 64.15 29.91 31.78
N THR A 140 64.07 28.57 31.67
CA THR A 140 64.98 27.55 31.07
C THR A 140 64.26 26.17 31.15
N THR A 141 64.30 25.29 30.14
CA THR A 141 65.21 24.11 30.06
C THR A 141 65.33 23.56 28.61
N THR A 142 66.56 23.21 28.20
CA THR A 142 66.96 22.42 27.00
C THR A 142 67.32 20.98 27.44
N PRO A 143 67.36 19.92 26.58
CA PRO A 143 68.05 19.91 25.28
C PRO A 143 67.56 19.01 24.10
N THR A 144 68.03 19.42 22.90
CA THR A 144 68.49 18.66 21.71
C THR A 144 67.56 17.70 20.93
N ALA A 145 67.24 18.07 19.69
CA ALA A 145 67.92 17.57 18.48
C ALA A 145 67.55 18.44 17.25
N ALA A 146 68.58 18.83 16.50
CA ALA A 146 68.52 19.74 15.37
C ALA A 146 68.18 19.02 14.05
N VAL A 147 67.43 19.71 13.18
CA VAL A 147 67.64 19.62 11.72
C VAL A 147 67.54 21.03 11.14
N SER A 148 68.72 21.57 10.84
CA SER A 148 69.09 22.69 9.96
C SER A 148 68.01 23.71 9.57
N ALA A 149 67.81 24.74 10.41
CA ALA A 149 67.52 26.06 9.90
C ALA A 149 68.85 26.78 9.69
N SER A 150 69.32 26.81 8.44
CA SER A 150 70.34 27.76 8.01
C SER A 150 69.77 29.17 8.19
N ILE A 151 70.06 29.81 9.33
CA ILE A 151 69.93 31.26 9.47
C ILE A 151 71.17 31.90 8.88
N THR A 152 71.21 31.98 7.56
CA THR A 152 71.80 33.17 6.91
C THR A 152 70.63 34.13 6.69
N ALA A 153 70.09 34.71 7.76
CA ALA A 153 69.09 35.77 7.66
C ALA A 153 69.80 37.02 7.11
N ASN A 154 69.71 37.22 5.80
CA ASN A 154 70.19 38.43 5.17
C ASN A 154 69.03 39.45 5.23
N PRO A 155 69.15 40.56 5.97
CA PRO A 155 68.08 41.56 6.08
C PRO A 155 67.69 42.14 4.72
N ILE A 156 68.58 42.03 3.72
CA ILE A 156 68.32 42.41 2.34
C ILE A 156 67.41 41.38 1.66
N THR A 157 67.55 40.07 1.90
CA THR A 157 66.64 39.07 1.33
C THR A 157 65.26 39.10 1.98
N ASP A 158 65.16 39.38 3.29
CA ASP A 158 63.87 39.57 3.96
C ASP A 158 63.15 40.84 3.47
N PHE A 159 63.90 41.93 3.24
CA PHE A 159 63.34 43.16 2.67
C PHE A 159 62.94 42.99 1.19
N ILE A 160 63.75 42.28 0.39
CA ILE A 160 63.41 41.95 -1.00
C ILE A 160 62.20 41.02 -1.06
N ALA A 161 62.06 40.07 -0.13
CA ALA A 161 60.95 39.13 -0.08
C ALA A 161 59.58 39.80 0.10
N ILE A 162 59.53 41.02 0.68
CA ILE A 162 58.31 41.83 0.75
C ILE A 162 57.79 42.18 -0.65
N PHE A 163 58.70 42.38 -1.62
CA PHE A 163 58.34 42.80 -2.98
C PHE A 163 58.41 41.65 -3.99
N ILE A 164 59.35 40.72 -3.80
CA ILE A 164 59.64 39.62 -4.72
C ILE A 164 59.77 38.34 -3.89
N SER A 165 58.66 37.62 -3.73
CA SER A 165 58.63 36.32 -3.08
C SER A 165 57.37 35.55 -3.45
N ASP A 166 57.47 34.23 -3.53
CA ASP A 166 56.28 33.38 -3.52
C ASP A 166 55.66 33.36 -2.11
N GLY A 167 54.35 33.12 -2.07
CA GLY A 167 53.62 32.89 -0.84
C GLY A 167 54.03 31.60 -0.15
N THR A 168 53.79 31.53 1.15
CA THR A 168 54.05 30.37 2.01
C THR A 168 52.81 29.99 2.80
N ALA A 169 52.79 28.82 3.45
CA ALA A 169 51.63 28.39 4.23
C ALA A 169 51.23 29.35 5.36
N THR A 170 52.18 30.12 5.90
CA THR A 170 51.95 31.10 6.97
C THR A 170 51.62 32.50 6.43
N HIS A 171 52.15 32.86 5.26
CA HIS A 171 51.87 34.09 4.55
C HIS A 171 51.46 33.72 3.12
N PRO A 172 50.17 33.47 2.88
CA PRO A 172 49.71 32.83 1.65
C PRO A 172 49.95 33.69 0.42
N ASP A 173 49.80 35.00 0.58
CA ASP A 173 49.98 35.96 -0.51
C ASP A 173 51.47 36.11 -0.88
N ALA A 174 51.72 36.29 -2.17
CA ALA A 174 53.05 36.60 -2.69
C ALA A 174 53.54 37.99 -2.25
N GLY A 175 54.81 38.26 -2.50
CA GLY A 175 55.39 39.60 -2.41
C GLY A 175 54.64 40.60 -3.29
N LEU A 176 54.68 41.88 -2.91
CA LEU A 176 53.82 42.93 -3.46
C LEU A 176 53.91 43.08 -4.98
N LEU A 177 55.06 42.79 -5.60
CA LEU A 177 55.29 43.03 -7.03
C LEU A 177 55.38 41.73 -7.83
N ILE A 178 56.17 40.75 -7.38
CA ILE A 178 56.45 39.53 -8.13
C ILE A 178 56.38 38.32 -7.22
N GLY A 179 55.66 37.29 -7.66
CA GLY A 179 55.61 35.99 -7.01
C GLY A 179 54.25 35.33 -7.11
N ASN A 180 54.22 34.02 -6.94
CA ASN A 180 53.01 33.22 -6.97
C ASN A 180 52.40 33.14 -5.58
N GLY A 181 51.08 33.19 -5.50
CA GLY A 181 50.36 32.90 -4.28
C GLY A 181 50.51 31.42 -3.88
N PHE A 182 50.42 31.16 -2.59
CA PHE A 182 50.57 29.81 -2.05
C PHE A 182 49.38 28.92 -2.39
N SER A 183 49.66 27.73 -2.92
CA SER A 183 48.68 26.68 -3.20
C SER A 183 48.58 25.70 -2.04
N TYR A 184 47.39 25.61 -1.45
CA TYR A 184 47.16 24.70 -0.33
C TYR A 184 46.95 23.26 -0.80
N THR A 185 47.43 22.33 0.03
CA THR A 185 47.28 20.88 -0.16
C THR A 185 46.81 20.24 1.16
N ALA A 186 46.52 18.94 1.13
CA ALA A 186 46.22 18.17 2.33
C ALA A 186 47.30 18.29 3.42
N ALA A 187 48.59 18.35 3.03
CA ALA A 187 49.70 18.39 3.97
C ALA A 187 49.90 19.79 4.60
N THR A 188 49.50 20.84 3.90
CA THR A 188 49.75 22.23 4.30
C THR A 188 48.50 22.90 4.89
N CYS A 189 47.33 22.27 4.77
CA CYS A 189 46.06 22.70 5.36
C CYS A 189 45.57 21.68 6.42
N THR A 190 46.21 21.67 7.59
CA THR A 190 46.01 20.63 8.63
C THR A 190 44.88 20.94 9.63
N SER A 191 44.33 22.15 9.62
CA SER A 191 43.33 22.61 10.60
C SER A 191 41.89 22.16 10.31
N GLY A 192 41.64 21.41 9.22
CA GLY A 192 40.30 20.98 8.85
C GLY A 192 39.36 22.14 8.49
N LEU A 193 39.91 23.33 8.23
CA LEU A 193 39.22 24.55 7.81
C LEU A 193 39.37 24.76 6.30
N ALA A 194 38.62 25.70 5.74
CA ALA A 194 38.83 26.17 4.38
C ALA A 194 40.14 26.96 4.31
N CYS A 195 41.05 26.56 3.41
CA CYS A 195 42.30 27.25 3.17
C CYS A 195 42.25 27.97 1.83
N ASN A 196 42.20 29.29 1.87
CA ASN A 196 42.17 30.12 0.66
C ASN A 196 43.56 30.20 0.04
N GLY A 197 43.65 29.97 -1.26
CA GLY A 197 44.88 30.16 -2.01
C GLY A 197 45.35 31.61 -1.97
N GLY A 198 46.66 31.80 -1.89
CA GLY A 198 47.25 33.13 -1.82
C GLY A 198 47.11 33.91 -3.11
N ARG A 199 47.10 35.24 -3.01
CA ARG A 199 47.12 36.13 -4.17
C ARG A 199 48.53 36.17 -4.79
N GLY A 200 48.58 36.28 -6.12
CA GLY A 200 49.83 36.54 -6.84
C GLY A 200 50.28 38.00 -6.69
N GLY A 201 51.55 38.26 -6.99
CA GLY A 201 52.14 39.60 -6.96
C GLY A 201 51.48 40.57 -7.96
N LEU A 202 51.55 41.88 -7.68
CA LEU A 202 50.83 42.88 -8.47
C LEU A 202 51.27 42.94 -9.93
N LEU A 203 52.55 42.72 -10.24
CA LEU A 203 53.07 42.78 -11.60
C LEU A 203 52.97 41.41 -12.28
N THR A 204 53.53 40.38 -11.68
CA THR A 204 53.51 39.02 -12.24
C THR A 204 53.39 38.00 -11.14
N GLY A 205 52.45 37.07 -11.30
CA GLY A 205 52.24 36.00 -10.34
C GLY A 205 50.91 35.29 -10.53
N ASN A 206 50.93 33.97 -10.44
CA ASN A 206 49.70 33.19 -10.42
C ASN A 206 49.08 33.23 -9.03
N GLY A 207 47.75 33.20 -8.96
CA GLY A 207 47.06 32.92 -7.72
C GLY A 207 47.23 31.47 -7.29
N GLY A 208 47.35 31.24 -5.99
CA GLY A 208 47.45 29.91 -5.41
C GLY A 208 46.09 29.19 -5.40
N THR A 209 46.10 27.86 -5.42
CA THR A 209 44.87 27.06 -5.32
C THR A 209 44.36 26.99 -3.88
N GLY A 210 43.05 27.10 -3.71
CA GLY A 210 42.40 26.84 -2.43
C GLY A 210 42.26 25.34 -2.13
N TYR A 211 41.96 25.01 -0.87
CA TYR A 211 41.77 23.64 -0.39
C TYR A 211 40.59 23.56 0.61
N ASN A 212 39.90 22.42 0.70
CA ASN A 212 38.74 22.19 1.59
C ASN A 212 37.65 23.28 1.51
N GLY A 213 37.23 23.64 0.29
CA GLY A 213 36.25 24.70 0.04
C GLY A 213 36.82 26.12 0.09
N GLY A 214 38.13 26.26 0.30
CA GLY A 214 38.81 27.55 0.23
C GLY A 214 38.83 28.12 -1.18
N THR A 215 38.68 29.43 -1.29
CA THR A 215 38.74 30.16 -2.57
C THR A 215 40.14 30.12 -3.17
N GLY A 216 40.25 30.14 -4.49
CA GLY A 216 41.52 30.34 -5.18
C GLY A 216 41.95 31.80 -5.13
N GLY A 217 43.27 32.03 -5.11
CA GLY A 217 43.85 33.35 -5.10
C GLY A 217 43.73 34.03 -6.47
N SER A 218 43.57 35.36 -6.47
CA SER A 218 43.58 36.12 -7.73
C SER A 218 45.02 36.47 -8.14
N ALA A 219 45.26 36.56 -9.44
CA ALA A 219 46.49 37.11 -10.00
C ALA A 219 46.45 38.65 -10.06
N GLY A 220 47.62 39.27 -10.22
CA GLY A 220 47.79 40.73 -10.34
C GLY A 220 47.58 41.23 -11.77
N LEU A 221 48.63 41.79 -12.38
CA LEU A 221 48.59 42.34 -13.73
C LEU A 221 48.74 41.23 -14.78
N PHE A 222 49.65 40.29 -14.54
CA PHE A 222 49.90 39.10 -15.35
C PHE A 222 49.85 37.84 -14.47
N GLY A 223 49.17 36.80 -14.96
CA GLY A 223 49.13 35.48 -14.31
C GLY A 223 47.73 34.89 -14.24
N ASN A 224 47.64 33.60 -13.97
CA ASN A 224 46.38 32.89 -13.90
C ASN A 224 45.82 32.92 -12.47
N GLY A 225 44.50 33.01 -12.34
CA GLY A 225 43.82 32.82 -11.08
C GLY A 225 43.95 31.38 -10.59
N GLY A 226 44.03 31.20 -9.28
CA GLY A 226 44.09 29.88 -8.67
C GLY A 226 42.73 29.19 -8.66
N ASN A 227 42.71 27.87 -8.75
CA ASN A 227 41.47 27.10 -8.62
C ASN A 227 40.93 27.14 -7.18
N GLY A 228 39.62 27.14 -7.03
CA GLY A 228 38.97 26.92 -5.74
C GLY A 228 39.10 25.47 -5.28
N GLY A 229 39.20 25.27 -3.97
CA GLY A 229 39.30 23.94 -3.38
C GLY A 229 37.97 23.20 -3.39
N ALA A 230 38.00 21.89 -3.59
CA ALA A 230 36.81 21.04 -3.40
C ALA A 230 36.32 21.14 -1.95
N GLY A 231 35.01 21.24 -1.77
CA GLY A 231 34.37 21.33 -0.47
C GLY A 231 34.49 20.02 0.32
N ILE A 232 34.41 20.14 1.64
CA ILE A 232 34.25 19.01 2.57
C ILE A 232 33.07 19.31 3.49
N ILE A 233 32.26 18.31 3.83
CA ILE A 233 30.96 18.51 4.49
C ILE A 233 31.06 19.34 5.78
N THR A 234 32.15 19.16 6.53
CA THR A 234 32.39 19.82 7.82
C THR A 234 32.75 21.31 7.69
N VAL A 235 33.03 21.80 6.48
CA VAL A 235 33.43 23.18 6.21
C VAL A 235 32.46 23.80 5.21
N SER A 236 31.88 24.95 5.56
CA SER A 236 30.95 25.68 4.70
C SER A 236 29.83 24.80 4.13
N ASN A 237 29.35 23.83 4.92
CA ASN A 237 28.35 22.83 4.53
C ASN A 237 28.71 22.05 3.25
N GLY A 238 30.00 21.81 3.00
CA GLY A 238 30.47 21.11 1.81
C GLY A 238 30.59 21.99 0.56
N ALA A 239 30.42 23.30 0.65
CA ALA A 239 30.54 24.15 -0.54
C ALA A 239 31.98 24.14 -1.09
N GLY A 240 32.09 24.06 -2.42
CA GLY A 240 33.34 24.26 -3.14
C GLY A 240 33.77 25.73 -3.13
N GLY A 241 35.07 25.97 -3.14
CA GLY A 241 35.63 27.32 -3.16
C GLY A 241 35.50 27.96 -4.53
N ASN A 242 35.33 29.27 -4.59
CA ASN A 242 35.36 29.99 -5.87
C ASN A 242 36.77 29.99 -6.46
N GLY A 243 36.88 29.97 -7.79
CA GLY A 243 38.14 30.23 -8.49
C GLY A 243 38.57 31.70 -8.36
N GLY A 244 39.87 31.93 -8.39
CA GLY A 244 40.46 33.26 -8.38
C GLY A 244 40.44 33.91 -9.76
N ASN A 245 40.45 35.24 -9.80
CA ASN A 245 40.48 35.95 -11.08
C ASN A 245 41.88 35.89 -11.71
N GLY A 246 41.92 35.80 -13.04
CA GLY A 246 43.13 35.96 -13.85
C GLY A 246 43.62 37.41 -13.87
N GLY A 247 44.86 37.59 -14.33
CA GLY A 247 45.56 38.87 -14.33
C GLY A 247 44.89 39.89 -15.24
N LEU A 248 44.97 41.18 -14.85
CA LEU A 248 44.28 42.28 -15.51
C LEU A 248 44.56 42.38 -17.03
N LEU A 249 45.81 42.11 -17.43
CA LEU A 249 46.30 42.23 -18.81
C LEU A 249 46.46 40.89 -19.52
N HIS A 250 46.71 39.81 -18.80
CA HIS A 250 46.75 38.46 -19.35
C HIS A 250 46.66 37.43 -18.23
N GLY A 251 45.84 36.40 -18.48
CA GLY A 251 45.74 35.22 -17.64
C GLY A 251 44.31 34.73 -17.48
N ASP A 252 44.21 33.43 -17.31
CA ASP A 252 42.95 32.71 -17.19
C ASP A 252 42.37 32.84 -15.78
N GLY A 253 41.04 32.79 -15.68
CA GLY A 253 40.37 32.64 -14.41
C GLY A 253 40.51 31.21 -13.88
N GLY A 254 40.64 31.05 -12.57
CA GLY A 254 40.70 29.73 -11.94
C GLY A 254 39.34 29.04 -11.93
N GLN A 255 39.31 27.71 -11.96
CA GLN A 255 38.07 26.93 -11.86
C GLN A 255 37.48 27.00 -10.46
N GLY A 256 36.15 26.92 -10.36
CA GLY A 256 35.45 26.71 -9.10
C GLY A 256 35.63 25.28 -8.58
N GLY A 257 35.74 25.13 -7.27
CA GLY A 257 35.84 23.85 -6.59
C GLY A 257 34.51 23.08 -6.61
N GLN A 258 34.57 21.75 -6.65
CA GLN A 258 33.36 20.91 -6.54
C GLN A 258 32.78 20.98 -5.13
N GLY A 259 31.46 20.87 -5.01
CA GLY A 259 30.81 20.67 -3.72
C GLY A 259 30.97 19.22 -3.22
N ALA A 260 31.03 19.05 -1.90
CA ALA A 260 31.09 17.75 -1.26
C ALA A 260 29.77 17.00 -1.43
N ASN A 261 29.83 15.67 -1.62
CA ASN A 261 28.64 14.84 -1.48
C ASN A 261 28.08 14.95 -0.06
N GLY A 262 26.77 14.88 0.09
CA GLY A 262 26.11 14.88 1.39
C GLY A 262 26.37 13.59 2.17
N VAL A 263 26.22 13.66 3.48
CA VAL A 263 26.27 12.51 4.39
C VAL A 263 24.98 12.43 5.19
N THR A 264 24.41 11.23 5.28
CA THR A 264 23.17 10.96 5.99
C THR A 264 23.25 11.48 7.44
N GLY A 265 22.23 12.21 7.87
CA GLY A 265 22.15 12.78 9.23
C GLY A 265 22.86 14.13 9.42
N THR A 266 23.65 14.60 8.45
CA THR A 266 24.26 15.94 8.45
C THR A 266 23.61 16.83 7.38
N ASN A 267 23.19 18.05 7.72
CA ASN A 267 22.52 18.96 6.77
C ASN A 267 21.40 18.29 5.96
N SER A 268 20.62 17.42 6.60
CA SER A 268 19.57 16.60 5.95
C SER A 268 20.06 15.76 4.76
N GLY A 269 21.35 15.42 4.73
CA GLY A 269 21.98 14.70 3.63
C GLY A 269 22.26 15.55 2.39
N ALA A 270 22.10 16.88 2.43
CA ALA A 270 22.30 17.71 1.25
C ALA A 270 23.75 17.71 0.76
N GLY A 271 23.93 17.67 -0.57
CA GLY A 271 25.21 17.91 -1.21
C GLY A 271 25.59 19.40 -1.18
N GLY A 272 26.89 19.68 -1.07
CA GLY A 272 27.43 21.03 -1.08
C GLY A 272 27.33 21.67 -2.47
N ALA A 273 27.17 23.00 -2.52
CA ALA A 273 27.19 23.71 -3.79
C ALA A 273 28.60 23.74 -4.40
N GLY A 274 28.70 23.76 -5.73
CA GLY A 274 29.93 24.04 -6.42
C GLY A 274 30.32 25.51 -6.33
N GLY A 275 31.62 25.78 -6.32
CA GLY A 275 32.17 27.13 -6.33
C GLY A 275 32.05 27.78 -7.70
N SER A 276 31.94 29.09 -7.76
CA SER A 276 31.94 29.81 -9.04
C SER A 276 33.34 29.84 -9.66
N GLY A 277 33.43 29.84 -10.98
CA GLY A 277 34.69 30.07 -11.69
C GLY A 277 35.16 31.52 -11.58
N GLY A 278 36.47 31.73 -11.69
CA GLY A 278 37.11 33.03 -11.67
C GLY A 278 37.00 33.77 -13.00
N ASN A 279 36.95 35.09 -12.96
CA ASN A 279 36.90 35.91 -14.17
C ASN A 279 38.29 36.05 -14.81
N THR A 280 38.35 36.41 -16.09
CA THR A 280 39.61 36.94 -16.67
C THR A 280 39.79 38.42 -16.31
N GLY A 281 41.00 38.95 -16.58
CA GLY A 281 41.24 40.39 -16.50
C GLY A 281 40.44 41.22 -17.49
N PHE A 282 40.19 42.49 -17.14
CA PHE A 282 39.42 43.44 -17.93
C PHE A 282 39.97 43.69 -19.35
N LEU A 283 41.30 43.61 -19.51
CA LEU A 283 42.04 43.85 -20.77
C LEU A 283 42.75 42.59 -21.28
N ALA A 284 42.37 41.41 -20.78
CA ALA A 284 43.08 40.18 -21.08
C ALA A 284 43.03 39.83 -22.58
N ILE A 285 44.14 39.31 -23.12
CA ILE A 285 44.22 38.84 -24.52
C ILE A 285 44.27 37.32 -24.54
N ALA A 286 43.36 36.72 -25.31
CA ALA A 286 43.27 35.29 -25.54
C ALA A 286 43.25 34.47 -24.24
N SER A 287 42.37 34.85 -23.31
CA SER A 287 42.23 34.19 -22.00
C SER A 287 40.84 33.55 -21.83
N ALA A 288 40.76 32.52 -21.01
CA ALA A 288 39.52 31.84 -20.65
C ALA A 288 39.16 32.13 -19.20
N ALA A 289 37.90 32.47 -18.96
CA ALA A 289 37.39 32.51 -17.60
C ALA A 289 37.19 31.07 -17.08
N GLY A 290 37.28 30.91 -15.76
CA GLY A 290 37.20 29.60 -15.14
C GLY A 290 35.78 29.03 -15.19
N ASP A 291 35.70 27.72 -15.29
CA ASP A 291 34.43 27.00 -15.18
C ASP A 291 33.91 26.98 -13.73
N GLY A 292 32.60 26.93 -13.57
CA GLY A 292 31.97 26.69 -12.28
C GLY A 292 32.15 25.24 -11.83
N GLY A 293 32.31 25.02 -10.53
CA GLY A 293 32.40 23.70 -9.93
C GLY A 293 31.05 22.97 -9.94
N ALA A 294 31.08 21.64 -10.04
CA ALA A 294 29.88 20.84 -9.91
C ALA A 294 29.35 20.85 -8.46
N GLY A 295 28.03 20.77 -8.29
CA GLY A 295 27.41 20.51 -6.99
C GLY A 295 27.60 19.06 -6.55
N GLY A 296 27.73 18.84 -5.24
CA GLY A 296 27.84 17.51 -4.66
C GLY A 296 26.51 16.75 -4.69
N GLN A 297 26.56 15.42 -4.71
CA GLN A 297 25.34 14.61 -4.67
C GLN A 297 24.68 14.64 -3.28
N GLY A 298 23.37 14.49 -3.22
CA GLY A 298 22.66 14.25 -1.96
C GLY A 298 22.88 12.84 -1.43
N ALA A 299 22.92 12.68 -0.12
CA ALA A 299 23.03 11.39 0.56
C ALA A 299 21.73 10.58 0.43
N PRO A 300 21.80 9.24 0.39
CA PRO A 300 20.60 8.41 0.50
C PRO A 300 19.95 8.56 1.88
N GLY A 301 18.63 8.44 1.90
CA GLY A 301 17.84 8.35 3.13
C GLY A 301 18.07 7.01 3.84
N GLY A 302 18.08 7.03 5.18
CA GLY A 302 18.21 5.80 5.97
C GLY A 302 17.00 4.88 5.79
N ALA A 303 17.22 3.57 5.82
CA ALA A 303 16.10 2.61 5.81
C ALA A 303 15.28 2.71 7.11
N GLY A 304 13.99 2.47 6.98
CA GLY A 304 13.08 2.33 8.12
C GLY A 304 13.40 1.07 8.90
N GLN A 305 13.32 1.15 10.23
CA GLN A 305 13.57 0.00 11.09
C GLN A 305 12.44 -1.03 10.95
N PRO A 306 12.74 -2.34 10.94
CA PRO A 306 11.71 -3.35 11.06
C PRO A 306 10.91 -3.17 12.34
N GLY A 307 9.63 -3.52 12.30
CA GLY A 307 8.82 -3.62 13.50
C GLY A 307 9.34 -4.70 14.45
N THR A 308 9.04 -4.57 15.73
CA THR A 308 9.41 -5.55 16.75
C THR A 308 8.26 -6.50 17.06
N SER A 309 8.54 -7.80 17.16
CA SER A 309 7.56 -8.76 17.67
C SER A 309 7.36 -8.59 19.18
N GLY A 310 6.13 -8.77 19.66
CA GLY A 310 5.81 -8.81 21.09
C GLY A 310 5.72 -10.25 21.64
N GLY A 311 5.34 -10.37 22.92
CA GLY A 311 5.02 -11.66 23.55
C GLY A 311 3.73 -12.30 23.01
N ALA A 312 3.31 -13.45 23.55
CA ALA A 312 2.14 -14.19 23.08
C ALA A 312 0.88 -13.30 22.94
N GLY A 313 0.19 -13.43 21.81
CA GLY A 313 -1.00 -12.63 21.46
C GLY A 313 -0.74 -11.13 21.18
N ALA A 314 0.50 -10.65 21.31
CA ALA A 314 0.81 -9.25 21.07
C ALA A 314 0.82 -8.94 19.58
N THR A 315 0.31 -7.76 19.24
CA THR A 315 0.37 -7.22 17.88
C THR A 315 1.83 -6.98 17.47
N GLY A 316 2.18 -7.34 16.23
CA GLY A 316 3.46 -7.00 15.64
C GLY A 316 3.65 -5.49 15.55
N GLY A 317 4.84 -5.02 15.91
CA GLY A 317 5.21 -3.62 15.73
C GLY A 317 5.16 -3.21 14.25
N ALA A 318 4.77 -1.97 13.99
CA ALA A 318 4.84 -1.40 12.65
C ALA A 318 6.30 -1.19 12.22
N GLY A 319 6.56 -1.31 10.93
CA GLY A 319 7.82 -0.89 10.34
C GLY A 319 7.96 0.63 10.36
N GLY A 320 9.17 1.11 10.65
CA GLY A 320 9.51 2.53 10.57
C GLY A 320 9.49 3.04 9.14
N ALA A 321 9.20 4.32 8.95
CA ALA A 321 9.31 4.95 7.63
C ALA A 321 10.79 5.06 7.20
N GLY A 322 11.02 4.99 5.90
CA GLY A 322 12.30 5.33 5.30
C GLY A 322 12.57 6.83 5.37
N GLY A 323 13.82 7.20 5.59
CA GLY A 323 14.28 8.59 5.54
C GLY A 323 14.24 9.15 4.13
N SER A 324 14.05 10.46 3.99
CA SER A 324 14.14 11.12 2.68
C SER A 324 15.59 11.19 2.21
N GLY A 325 15.81 11.12 0.91
CA GLY A 325 17.10 11.41 0.31
C GLY A 325 17.45 12.90 0.40
N GLY A 326 18.73 13.21 0.56
CA GLY A 326 19.22 14.58 0.58
C GLY A 326 19.16 15.25 -0.78
N ALA A 327 19.00 16.57 -0.81
CA ALA A 327 19.04 17.31 -2.06
C ALA A 327 20.46 17.34 -2.67
N GLY A 328 20.54 17.37 -3.99
CA GLY A 328 21.79 17.64 -4.69
C GLY A 328 22.22 19.10 -4.53
N GLY A 329 23.52 19.32 -4.50
CA GLY A 329 24.13 20.64 -4.44
C GLY A 329 23.99 21.39 -5.77
N TRP A 330 23.97 22.72 -5.71
CA TRP A 330 23.84 23.56 -6.89
C TRP A 330 25.18 23.60 -7.63
N GLY A 331 25.15 23.67 -8.96
CA GLY A 331 26.34 23.95 -9.75
C GLY A 331 26.79 25.40 -9.59
N GLY A 332 28.10 25.62 -9.55
CA GLY A 332 28.70 26.95 -9.50
C GLY A 332 28.57 27.68 -10.83
N SER A 333 28.49 29.01 -10.82
CA SER A 333 28.43 29.76 -12.07
C SER A 333 29.82 29.81 -12.74
N GLY A 334 29.86 29.85 -14.07
CA GLY A 334 31.11 30.10 -14.81
C GLY A 334 31.58 31.55 -14.63
N GLY A 335 32.89 31.75 -14.65
CA GLY A 335 33.51 33.07 -14.60
C GLY A 335 33.27 33.85 -15.90
N SER A 336 33.22 35.17 -15.82
CA SER A 336 33.08 36.04 -17.00
C SER A 336 34.43 36.44 -17.57
N ALA A 337 34.50 36.56 -18.89
CA ALA A 337 35.58 37.28 -19.54
C ALA A 337 35.48 38.78 -19.23
N GLY A 338 36.63 39.44 -19.18
CA GLY A 338 36.73 40.89 -19.04
C GLY A 338 36.02 41.61 -20.17
N LEU A 339 35.36 42.74 -19.86
CA LEU A 339 34.52 43.45 -20.83
C LEU A 339 35.29 43.79 -22.12
N LEU A 340 36.53 44.26 -21.99
CA LEU A 340 37.38 44.70 -23.10
C LEU A 340 38.46 43.69 -23.50
N ALA A 341 38.33 42.45 -23.03
CA ALA A 341 39.28 41.40 -23.32
C ALA A 341 39.18 40.97 -24.81
N LEU A 342 40.31 40.73 -25.49
CA LEU A 342 40.33 40.32 -26.90
C LEU A 342 40.32 38.79 -27.00
N PHE A 343 39.37 38.23 -27.76
CA PHE A 343 39.26 36.78 -28.00
C PHE A 343 39.12 35.95 -26.72
N SER A 344 38.48 36.53 -25.69
CA SER A 344 38.39 35.91 -24.37
C SER A 344 36.98 35.39 -24.09
N ASN A 345 36.88 34.15 -23.60
CA ASN A 345 35.62 33.44 -23.44
C ASN A 345 35.18 33.38 -21.98
N GLY A 346 33.87 33.39 -21.78
CA GLY A 346 33.26 33.08 -20.49
C GLY A 346 33.36 31.59 -20.17
N GLY A 347 33.48 31.27 -18.88
CA GLY A 347 33.55 29.90 -18.38
C GLY A 347 32.19 29.22 -18.41
N THR A 348 32.19 27.90 -18.48
CA THR A 348 30.97 27.10 -18.40
C THR A 348 30.42 27.08 -16.96
N GLY A 349 29.10 27.00 -16.82
CA GLY A 349 28.47 26.75 -15.53
C GLY A 349 28.67 25.29 -15.10
N GLY A 350 28.88 25.07 -13.80
CA GLY A 350 29.03 23.73 -13.23
C GLY A 350 27.71 22.95 -13.23
N GLY A 351 27.78 21.63 -13.34
CA GLY A 351 26.59 20.78 -13.22
C GLY A 351 26.01 20.78 -11.80
N GLY A 352 24.69 20.66 -11.68
CA GLY A 352 24.04 20.40 -10.40
C GLY A 352 24.26 18.96 -9.94
N GLY A 353 24.37 18.76 -8.64
CA GLY A 353 24.49 17.43 -8.03
C GLY A 353 23.17 16.66 -8.10
N ALA A 354 23.26 15.33 -8.21
CA ALA A 354 22.06 14.49 -8.16
C ALA A 354 21.45 14.49 -6.75
N GLY A 355 20.13 14.36 -6.66
CA GLY A 355 19.45 14.11 -5.38
C GLY A 355 19.69 12.67 -4.90
N GLY A 356 19.76 12.49 -3.59
CA GLY A 356 19.91 11.17 -2.96
C GLY A 356 18.64 10.35 -3.06
N ALA A 357 18.77 9.02 -3.12
CA ALA A 357 17.60 8.13 -3.10
C ALA A 357 16.89 8.19 -1.74
N GLY A 358 15.57 8.01 -1.73
CA GLY A 358 14.80 7.78 -0.51
C GLY A 358 15.11 6.42 0.11
N GLY A 359 15.12 6.34 1.43
CA GLY A 359 15.31 5.08 2.16
C GLY A 359 14.09 4.16 2.03
N GLY A 360 14.29 2.85 1.99
CA GLY A 360 13.17 1.90 2.02
C GLY A 360 12.41 1.93 3.34
N GLY A 361 11.11 1.67 3.31
CA GLY A 361 10.30 1.48 4.52
C GLY A 361 10.62 0.16 5.22
N GLY A 362 10.59 0.15 6.54
CA GLY A 362 10.81 -1.05 7.33
C GLY A 362 9.65 -2.04 7.22
N SER A 363 9.92 -3.34 7.33
CA SER A 363 8.86 -4.35 7.37
C SER A 363 8.08 -4.28 8.68
N GLY A 364 6.77 -4.50 8.64
CA GLY A 364 5.97 -4.77 9.83
C GLY A 364 6.30 -6.15 10.39
N ALA A 365 6.31 -6.28 11.72
CA ALA A 365 6.50 -7.58 12.37
C ALA A 365 5.24 -8.43 12.27
N ASN A 366 5.40 -9.75 12.23
CA ASN A 366 4.26 -10.64 12.39
C ASN A 366 3.66 -10.50 13.80
N GLY A 367 2.35 -10.69 13.90
CA GLY A 367 1.69 -10.83 15.18
C GLY A 367 2.10 -12.13 15.87
N ALA A 368 2.24 -12.09 17.18
CA ALA A 368 2.60 -13.28 17.94
C ALA A 368 1.42 -14.24 18.05
N SER A 369 1.68 -15.54 18.01
CA SER A 369 0.67 -16.55 18.32
C SER A 369 0.13 -16.36 19.74
N GLY A 370 -1.15 -16.62 19.95
CA GLY A 370 -1.76 -16.64 21.27
C GLY A 370 -1.26 -17.82 22.11
N GLY A 371 -1.16 -17.64 23.43
CA GLY A 371 -1.13 -18.76 24.37
C GLY A 371 -2.50 -19.47 24.44
N ALA A 372 -2.65 -20.47 25.31
CA ALA A 372 -3.91 -21.24 25.43
C ALA A 372 -5.15 -20.34 25.50
N ALA A 373 -6.12 -20.59 24.61
CA ALA A 373 -7.34 -19.82 24.36
C ALA A 373 -7.18 -18.31 24.07
N GLN A 374 -5.95 -17.80 23.95
CA GLN A 374 -5.70 -16.39 23.65
C GLN A 374 -5.76 -16.15 22.15
N ASN A 375 -6.22 -14.96 21.78
CA ASN A 375 -6.17 -14.53 20.39
C ASN A 375 -4.73 -14.36 19.93
N GLY A 376 -4.49 -14.65 18.66
CA GLY A 376 -3.27 -14.24 17.97
C GLY A 376 -3.21 -12.73 17.83
N GLY A 377 -2.01 -12.17 17.93
CA GLY A 377 -1.79 -10.75 17.70
C GLY A 377 -1.94 -10.38 16.23
N ASN A 378 -2.38 -9.16 15.94
CA ASN A 378 -2.40 -8.67 14.57
C ASN A 378 -0.97 -8.46 14.03
N GLY A 379 -0.77 -8.62 12.73
CA GLY A 379 0.46 -8.22 12.05
C GLY A 379 0.65 -6.71 12.04
N GLY A 380 1.90 -6.27 12.15
CA GLY A 380 2.29 -4.88 12.03
C GLY A 380 2.22 -4.39 10.59
N ASN A 381 1.88 -3.11 10.42
CA ASN A 381 1.92 -2.48 9.10
C ASN A 381 3.37 -2.30 8.62
N GLY A 382 3.61 -2.37 7.32
CA GLY A 382 4.86 -1.95 6.71
C GLY A 382 5.04 -0.42 6.79
N GLY A 383 6.28 0.02 6.92
CA GLY A 383 6.63 1.43 6.89
C GLY A 383 6.60 2.00 5.47
N ASN A 384 6.31 3.30 5.34
CA ASN A 384 6.38 3.97 4.05
C ASN A 384 7.84 4.13 3.58
N GLY A 385 8.08 4.07 2.28
CA GLY A 385 9.34 4.47 1.68
C GLY A 385 9.55 5.99 1.79
N GLY A 386 10.80 6.40 1.94
CA GLY A 386 11.20 7.80 1.98
C GLY A 386 11.16 8.47 0.61
N GLN A 387 11.00 9.78 0.57
CA GLN A 387 11.02 10.54 -0.70
C GLN A 387 12.44 10.60 -1.27
N GLY A 388 12.57 10.61 -2.60
CA GLY A 388 13.83 10.94 -3.27
C GLY A 388 14.17 12.42 -3.08
N GLY A 389 15.46 12.73 -2.96
CA GLY A 389 15.96 14.10 -2.87
C GLY A 389 15.87 14.84 -4.20
N ALA A 390 15.65 16.15 -4.17
CA ALA A 390 15.66 16.94 -5.41
C ALA A 390 17.09 17.01 -6.00
N GLY A 391 17.19 17.06 -7.32
CA GLY A 391 18.44 17.39 -7.99
C GLY A 391 18.80 18.87 -7.82
N GLY A 392 20.10 19.17 -7.78
CA GLY A 392 20.60 20.55 -7.73
C GLY A 392 20.51 21.23 -9.09
N ASN A 393 20.31 22.54 -9.11
CA ASN A 393 20.27 23.30 -10.37
C ASN A 393 21.67 23.40 -10.98
N GLY A 394 21.74 23.45 -12.31
CA GLY A 394 22.97 23.76 -13.03
C GLY A 394 23.38 25.23 -12.83
N GLY A 395 24.68 25.47 -12.84
CA GLY A 395 25.26 26.81 -12.75
C GLY A 395 25.08 27.62 -14.02
N SER A 396 24.96 28.94 -13.87
CA SER A 396 24.86 29.83 -15.04
C SER A 396 26.19 29.94 -15.78
N ALA A 397 26.13 30.17 -17.09
CA ALA A 397 27.32 30.41 -17.89
C ALA A 397 27.96 31.76 -17.59
N GLY A 398 29.27 31.83 -17.74
CA GLY A 398 30.03 33.07 -17.74
C GLY A 398 29.85 33.87 -19.03
N ARG A 399 29.92 35.20 -18.93
CA ARG A 399 29.78 36.09 -20.10
C ARG A 399 31.08 36.14 -20.91
N GLY A 400 30.98 36.26 -22.23
CA GLY A 400 32.11 36.59 -23.11
C GLY A 400 32.41 38.09 -23.15
N SER A 401 33.56 38.48 -23.71
CA SER A 401 33.90 39.88 -23.95
C SER A 401 33.14 40.49 -25.15
N ILE A 402 33.05 41.83 -25.22
CA ILE A 402 32.42 42.50 -26.38
C ILE A 402 33.33 42.51 -27.61
N LEU A 403 34.61 42.14 -27.47
CA LEU A 403 35.63 42.11 -28.52
C LEU A 403 35.91 40.66 -28.95
N ALA A 404 34.89 40.02 -29.54
CA ALA A 404 34.92 38.65 -30.06
C ALA A 404 35.06 37.54 -29.00
N GLY A 405 34.48 37.73 -27.81
CA GLY A 405 34.38 36.71 -26.79
C GLY A 405 33.05 35.95 -26.81
N LYS A 406 33.09 34.62 -26.61
CA LYS A 406 31.88 33.79 -26.50
C LYS A 406 31.47 33.62 -25.04
N ALA A 407 30.17 33.62 -24.76
CA ALA A 407 29.65 33.14 -23.48
C ALA A 407 29.94 31.64 -23.31
N GLY A 408 30.10 31.21 -22.06
CA GLY A 408 30.28 29.80 -21.74
C GLY A 408 29.02 28.95 -22.00
N GLY A 409 29.14 27.66 -21.75
CA GLY A 409 28.01 26.74 -21.72
C GLY A 409 27.24 26.82 -20.39
N ASN A 410 25.94 26.55 -20.41
CA ASN A 410 25.17 26.42 -19.17
C ASN A 410 25.49 25.09 -18.47
N GLY A 411 25.46 25.08 -17.15
CA GLY A 411 25.49 23.86 -16.36
C GLY A 411 24.23 23.01 -16.57
N THR A 412 24.37 21.70 -16.59
CA THR A 412 23.23 20.77 -16.57
C THR A 412 22.64 20.69 -15.16
N GLY A 413 21.32 20.60 -15.03
CA GLY A 413 20.67 20.29 -13.76
C GLY A 413 20.96 18.85 -13.33
N GLY A 414 21.05 18.63 -12.03
CA GLY A 414 21.22 17.30 -11.45
C GLY A 414 19.91 16.51 -11.51
N ALA A 415 20.00 15.19 -11.68
CA ALA A 415 18.82 14.32 -11.62
C ALA A 415 18.23 14.30 -10.21
N GLY A 416 16.91 14.15 -10.10
CA GLY A 416 16.25 13.86 -8.83
C GLY A 416 16.52 12.42 -8.38
N GLY A 417 16.59 12.21 -7.07
CA GLY A 417 16.77 10.88 -6.49
C GLY A 417 15.52 10.02 -6.63
N THR A 418 15.68 8.70 -6.72
CA THR A 418 14.54 7.77 -6.72
C THR A 418 13.86 7.73 -5.35
N GLY A 419 12.56 7.49 -5.31
CA GLY A 419 11.84 7.22 -4.06
C GLY A 419 12.23 5.87 -3.45
N GLY A 420 12.09 5.76 -2.13
CA GLY A 420 12.32 4.51 -1.40
C GLY A 420 11.19 3.51 -1.56
N GLY A 421 11.52 2.21 -1.57
CA GLY A 421 10.51 1.15 -1.62
C GLY A 421 9.64 1.09 -0.37
N ALA A 422 8.40 0.64 -0.51
CA ALA A 422 7.50 0.39 0.62
C ALA A 422 7.95 -0.81 1.47
N GLY A 423 7.73 -0.74 2.78
CA GLY A 423 7.89 -1.85 3.71
C GLY A 423 6.79 -2.90 3.54
N THR A 424 7.17 -4.17 3.68
CA THR A 424 6.20 -5.29 3.67
C THR A 424 5.38 -5.32 4.95
N ALA A 425 4.16 -5.82 4.89
CA ALA A 425 3.35 -6.01 6.10
C ALA A 425 3.68 -7.32 6.82
N GLY A 426 3.40 -7.37 8.12
CA GLY A 426 3.43 -8.59 8.92
C GLY A 426 2.16 -9.42 8.79
N ALA A 427 2.28 -10.74 8.90
CA ALA A 427 1.12 -11.64 9.01
C ALA A 427 0.52 -11.57 10.42
N GLY A 428 -0.76 -11.91 10.55
CA GLY A 428 -1.40 -12.13 11.84
C GLY A 428 -0.91 -13.40 12.53
N GLY A 429 -0.84 -13.38 13.86
CA GLY A 429 -0.50 -14.53 14.67
C GLY A 429 -1.64 -15.54 14.74
N THR A 430 -1.33 -16.81 14.97
CA THR A 430 -2.36 -17.84 15.17
C THR A 430 -3.04 -17.66 16.53
N GLY A 431 -4.33 -17.92 16.63
CA GLY A 431 -5.00 -18.09 17.92
C GLY A 431 -4.45 -19.32 18.63
N GLY A 432 -4.37 -19.27 19.96
CA GLY A 432 -3.96 -20.43 20.75
C GLY A 432 -5.12 -21.40 20.95
N ASP A 433 -4.79 -22.69 21.04
CA ASP A 433 -5.76 -23.74 21.24
C ASP A 433 -6.42 -23.63 22.62
N GLY A 434 -7.69 -24.00 22.72
CA GLY A 434 -8.41 -24.06 23.98
C GLY A 434 -7.90 -25.18 24.90
N ASP A 435 -8.20 -25.05 26.19
CA ASP A 435 -7.88 -26.05 27.21
C ASP A 435 -9.09 -26.34 28.12
N ALA A 436 -8.93 -27.25 29.09
CA ALA A 436 -10.03 -27.64 29.97
C ALA A 436 -10.66 -26.47 30.76
N SER A 437 -9.88 -25.42 31.06
CA SER A 437 -10.36 -24.24 31.80
C SER A 437 -10.95 -23.16 30.89
N THR A 438 -10.48 -23.14 29.65
CA THR A 438 -10.88 -22.22 28.58
C THR A 438 -11.08 -23.01 27.29
N PRO A 439 -12.21 -23.73 27.15
CA PRO A 439 -12.35 -24.74 26.11
C PRO A 439 -12.27 -24.20 24.69
N ASN A 440 -12.62 -22.95 24.46
CA ASN A 440 -12.64 -22.40 23.12
C ASN A 440 -11.25 -21.97 22.67
N GLY A 441 -10.91 -22.25 21.41
CA GLY A 441 -9.72 -21.71 20.78
C GLY A 441 -9.80 -20.20 20.57
N GLY A 442 -8.66 -19.53 20.68
CA GLY A 442 -8.55 -18.10 20.41
C GLY A 442 -8.67 -17.78 18.93
N ASN A 443 -9.08 -16.55 18.60
CA ASN A 443 -9.14 -16.10 17.21
C ASN A 443 -7.73 -15.85 16.66
N GLY A 444 -7.54 -16.04 15.35
CA GLY A 444 -6.34 -15.58 14.65
C GLY A 444 -6.28 -14.05 14.56
N GLY A 445 -5.07 -13.51 14.56
CA GLY A 445 -4.83 -12.08 14.38
C GLY A 445 -5.02 -11.64 12.94
N ASN A 446 -5.39 -10.39 12.72
CA ASN A 446 -5.49 -9.83 11.37
C ASN A 446 -4.08 -9.58 10.79
N GLY A 447 -3.93 -9.67 9.47
CA GLY A 447 -2.71 -9.24 8.78
C GLY A 447 -2.54 -7.72 8.76
N GLY A 448 -1.30 -7.26 8.71
CA GLY A 448 -0.97 -5.83 8.54
C GLY A 448 -1.12 -5.35 7.09
N ASN A 449 -1.13 -4.04 6.91
CA ASN A 449 -1.10 -3.39 5.59
C ASN A 449 0.32 -3.06 5.17
N PRO A 450 0.71 -3.23 3.90
CA PRO A 450 2.01 -2.78 3.42
C PRO A 450 2.13 -1.25 3.44
N GLY A 451 3.36 -0.74 3.44
CA GLY A 451 3.61 0.70 3.34
C GLY A 451 3.33 1.26 1.95
N ALA A 452 3.33 2.59 1.84
CA ALA A 452 3.36 3.29 0.56
C ALA A 452 4.80 3.44 0.03
N ALA A 453 4.98 3.43 -1.28
CA ALA A 453 6.26 3.76 -1.89
C ALA A 453 6.53 5.26 -1.79
N GLY A 454 7.80 5.65 -1.64
CA GLY A 454 8.23 7.04 -1.75
C GLY A 454 8.13 7.53 -3.19
N LEU A 455 7.83 8.81 -3.39
CA LEU A 455 7.93 9.47 -4.69
C LEU A 455 9.40 9.77 -5.00
N GLY A 456 9.72 9.88 -6.28
CA GLY A 456 11.02 10.40 -6.69
C GLY A 456 11.12 11.90 -6.49
N GLY A 457 12.36 12.38 -6.36
CA GLY A 457 12.67 13.79 -6.29
C GLY A 457 12.58 14.47 -7.65
N VAL A 458 12.30 15.77 -7.66
CA VAL A 458 12.29 16.57 -8.89
C VAL A 458 13.73 16.80 -9.37
N GLY A 459 13.95 16.75 -10.69
CA GLY A 459 15.25 17.10 -11.27
C GLY A 459 15.53 18.61 -11.21
N GLY A 460 16.80 18.99 -11.14
CA GLY A 460 17.23 20.39 -11.10
C GLY A 460 17.10 21.07 -12.47
N SER A 461 16.91 22.39 -12.49
CA SER A 461 16.87 23.14 -13.75
C SER A 461 18.26 23.25 -14.39
N ALA A 462 18.31 23.47 -15.71
CA ALA A 462 19.54 23.89 -16.37
C ALA A 462 19.99 25.29 -15.91
N GLY A 463 21.27 25.58 -16.06
CA GLY A 463 21.81 26.93 -15.92
C GLY A 463 21.35 27.87 -17.03
N THR A 464 21.65 29.16 -16.88
CA THR A 464 21.22 30.21 -17.82
C THR A 464 22.39 31.07 -18.29
N GLY A 465 22.19 31.88 -19.34
CA GLY A 465 23.14 32.90 -19.80
C GLY A 465 24.11 32.48 -20.92
N GLY A 466 24.14 31.19 -21.28
CA GLY A 466 24.98 30.62 -22.33
C GLY A 466 24.25 29.61 -23.20
N THR A 467 24.99 28.83 -23.99
CA THR A 467 24.43 27.77 -24.84
C THR A 467 24.44 26.40 -24.15
N GLY A 468 23.48 25.53 -24.46
CA GLY A 468 23.45 24.15 -23.94
C GLY A 468 22.90 24.06 -22.51
N GLY A 469 23.22 22.96 -21.82
CA GLY A 469 22.60 22.59 -20.55
C GLY A 469 21.22 21.94 -20.75
N ILE A 470 20.92 20.94 -19.93
CA ILE A 470 19.59 20.30 -19.87
C ILE A 470 19.13 20.26 -18.41
N ALA A 471 17.81 20.32 -18.19
CA ALA A 471 17.26 20.05 -16.88
C ALA A 471 17.50 18.58 -16.52
N GLY A 472 17.71 18.32 -15.24
CA GLY A 472 17.79 16.97 -14.72
C GLY A 472 16.44 16.27 -14.83
N LEU A 473 16.47 14.96 -15.06
CA LEU A 473 15.27 14.14 -14.99
C LEU A 473 14.80 14.02 -13.53
N SER A 474 13.49 14.02 -13.31
CA SER A 474 12.93 13.62 -12.01
C SER A 474 13.18 12.15 -11.74
N GLY A 475 13.38 11.79 -10.48
CA GLY A 475 13.52 10.42 -10.06
C GLY A 475 12.20 9.64 -10.19
N SER A 476 12.32 8.33 -10.40
CA SER A 476 11.17 7.43 -10.33
C SER A 476 10.66 7.29 -8.90
N ALA A 477 9.37 6.99 -8.75
CA ALA A 477 8.84 6.51 -7.48
C ALA A 477 9.48 5.17 -7.09
N GLY A 478 9.49 4.88 -5.79
CA GLY A 478 9.94 3.60 -5.25
C GLY A 478 9.01 2.45 -5.61
N SER A 479 9.47 1.22 -5.36
CA SER A 479 8.65 0.03 -5.57
C SER A 479 7.56 -0.12 -4.51
N LEU A 480 6.39 -0.60 -4.91
CA LEU A 480 5.37 -1.11 -3.99
C LEU A 480 5.86 -2.37 -3.27
N ALA A 481 5.26 -2.70 -2.14
CA ALA A 481 5.65 -3.84 -1.34
C ALA A 481 5.16 -5.18 -1.95
N ALA A 482 6.07 -6.13 -2.10
CA ALA A 482 5.76 -7.47 -2.62
C ALA A 482 5.00 -8.36 -1.62
N GLY A 483 5.09 -8.09 -0.30
CA GLY A 483 4.49 -8.91 0.76
C GLY A 483 3.30 -8.23 1.45
N THR A 484 2.18 -8.95 1.55
CA THR A 484 0.92 -8.56 2.21
C THR A 484 0.77 -9.26 3.54
N GLY A 485 0.12 -8.63 4.52
CA GLY A 485 -0.20 -9.29 5.77
C GLY A 485 -1.33 -10.31 5.57
N LYS A 486 -1.03 -11.60 5.66
CA LYS A 486 -2.06 -12.64 5.70
C LYS A 486 -2.70 -12.69 7.09
N GLY A 487 -3.97 -13.04 7.17
CA GLY A 487 -4.63 -13.32 8.44
C GLY A 487 -4.08 -14.58 9.11
N GLY A 488 -4.01 -14.58 10.43
CA GLY A 488 -3.59 -15.74 11.23
C GLY A 488 -4.71 -16.77 11.37
N ASN A 489 -4.36 -18.03 11.56
CA ASN A 489 -5.36 -19.09 11.76
C ASN A 489 -5.98 -19.00 13.16
N GLY A 490 -7.24 -19.39 13.31
CA GLY A 490 -7.87 -19.59 14.61
C GLY A 490 -7.31 -20.82 15.34
N GLY A 491 -7.30 -20.77 16.67
CA GLY A 491 -6.91 -21.88 17.53
C GLY A 491 -7.99 -22.96 17.57
N LYS A 492 -7.59 -24.20 17.79
CA LYS A 492 -8.51 -25.33 17.93
C LYS A 492 -9.27 -25.24 19.25
N GLY A 493 -10.49 -25.75 19.28
CA GLY A 493 -11.22 -26.00 20.52
C GLY A 493 -10.65 -27.21 21.27
N TRP A 494 -10.85 -27.22 22.58
CA TRP A 494 -10.40 -28.28 23.47
C TRP A 494 -11.18 -29.58 23.27
N ASP A 495 -10.46 -30.69 23.14
CA ASP A 495 -11.04 -32.03 23.18
C ASP A 495 -11.45 -32.39 24.61
N ALA A 496 -12.75 -32.44 24.85
CA ALA A 496 -13.33 -32.71 26.15
C ALA A 496 -13.21 -34.19 26.53
N THR A 497 -12.46 -34.47 27.60
CA THR A 497 -12.22 -35.83 28.12
C THR A 497 -13.15 -36.23 29.27
N THR A 498 -13.88 -35.28 29.83
CA THR A 498 -14.77 -35.53 30.98
C THR A 498 -16.17 -35.86 30.50
N SER A 499 -16.77 -36.90 31.09
CA SER A 499 -18.13 -37.32 30.74
C SER A 499 -19.15 -36.18 30.98
N GLY A 500 -20.01 -35.91 30.00
CA GLY A 500 -21.05 -34.86 30.04
C GLY A 500 -20.58 -33.47 29.61
N THR A 501 -19.30 -33.29 29.23
CA THR A 501 -18.78 -31.99 28.79
C THR A 501 -18.70 -31.91 27.26
N ASN A 502 -19.10 -30.76 26.72
CA ASN A 502 -19.01 -30.50 25.29
C ASN A 502 -17.57 -30.15 24.90
N GLY A 503 -17.19 -30.48 23.67
CA GLY A 503 -15.94 -30.03 23.08
C GLY A 503 -15.95 -28.52 22.90
N GLY A 504 -14.77 -27.91 23.03
CA GLY A 504 -14.62 -26.47 22.87
C GLY A 504 -14.81 -26.00 21.42
N ASN A 505 -15.25 -24.77 21.21
CA ASN A 505 -15.35 -24.23 19.85
C ASN A 505 -13.98 -23.83 19.31
N GLY A 506 -13.77 -23.96 18.00
CA GLY A 506 -12.61 -23.40 17.34
C GLY A 506 -12.70 -21.87 17.23
N GLY A 507 -11.56 -21.20 17.27
CA GLY A 507 -11.46 -19.76 17.07
C GLY A 507 -11.60 -19.38 15.59
N ASN A 508 -12.04 -18.15 15.31
CA ASN A 508 -12.12 -17.66 13.95
C ASN A 508 -10.73 -17.36 13.38
N GLY A 509 -10.54 -17.48 12.07
CA GLY A 509 -9.37 -16.97 11.37
C GLY A 509 -9.37 -15.44 11.33
N GLY A 510 -8.18 -14.85 11.32
CA GLY A 510 -8.00 -13.41 11.19
C GLY A 510 -8.17 -12.93 9.75
N ASN A 511 -8.56 -11.68 9.57
CA ASN A 511 -8.68 -11.09 8.24
C ASN A 511 -7.29 -10.83 7.63
N GLY A 512 -7.18 -10.88 6.30
CA GLY A 512 -6.00 -10.37 5.61
C GLY A 512 -5.91 -8.84 5.69
N GLY A 513 -4.70 -8.30 5.58
CA GLY A 513 -4.47 -6.88 5.33
C GLY A 513 -4.88 -6.49 3.91
N SER A 514 -4.59 -5.26 3.49
CA SER A 514 -4.81 -4.81 2.11
C SER A 514 -4.04 -5.73 1.15
N GLU A 515 -4.78 -6.54 0.39
CA GLU A 515 -4.33 -7.60 -0.52
C GLU A 515 -3.87 -8.93 0.13
N GLY A 516 -4.11 -9.10 1.43
CA GLY A 516 -3.84 -10.35 2.15
C GLY A 516 -5.01 -11.35 2.08
N ASP A 517 -4.67 -12.64 2.11
CA ASP A 517 -5.66 -13.72 2.30
C ASP A 517 -6.09 -13.77 3.77
N GLY A 518 -7.30 -14.27 3.99
CA GLY A 518 -7.82 -14.53 5.32
C GLY A 518 -7.23 -15.81 5.91
N GLY A 519 -7.09 -15.84 7.24
CA GLY A 519 -6.65 -17.01 7.96
C GLY A 519 -7.74 -18.06 8.06
N THR A 520 -7.37 -19.33 8.24
CA THR A 520 -8.35 -20.41 8.42
C THR A 520 -8.97 -20.36 9.82
N GLY A 521 -10.23 -20.74 9.96
CA GLY A 521 -10.83 -21.01 11.26
C GLY A 521 -10.21 -22.25 11.93
N GLY A 522 -10.19 -22.25 13.26
CA GLY A 522 -9.76 -23.39 14.06
C GLY A 522 -10.83 -24.48 14.10
N SER A 523 -10.43 -25.74 14.22
CA SER A 523 -11.38 -26.84 14.38
C SER A 523 -12.04 -26.80 15.75
N GLY A 524 -13.31 -27.19 15.84
CA GLY A 524 -13.94 -27.51 17.12
C GLY A 524 -13.30 -28.74 17.77
N GLY A 525 -13.29 -28.77 19.10
CA GLY A 525 -12.83 -29.90 19.89
C GLY A 525 -13.88 -30.99 19.97
N SER A 526 -13.43 -32.22 20.12
CA SER A 526 -14.28 -33.40 20.25
C SER A 526 -14.81 -33.54 21.68
N ALA A 527 -15.87 -34.31 21.87
CA ALA A 527 -16.42 -34.65 23.18
C ALA A 527 -16.49 -36.16 23.38
N ALA A 528 -15.94 -36.65 24.50
CA ALA A 528 -16.04 -38.05 24.90
C ALA A 528 -17.50 -38.45 25.19
N ASP A 529 -18.20 -37.68 26.04
CA ASP A 529 -19.64 -37.81 26.24
C ASP A 529 -20.31 -36.42 26.17
N GLY A 530 -20.80 -36.04 25.00
CA GLY A 530 -21.34 -34.69 24.78
C GLY A 530 -21.44 -34.29 23.32
N ASN A 531 -21.70 -33.01 23.08
CA ASN A 531 -21.69 -32.43 21.74
C ASN A 531 -20.27 -32.00 21.37
N GLY A 532 -19.88 -32.25 20.12
CA GLY A 532 -18.65 -31.72 19.56
C GLY A 532 -18.72 -30.20 19.43
N GLY A 533 -17.58 -29.54 19.56
CA GLY A 533 -17.46 -28.10 19.42
C GLY A 533 -17.64 -27.63 17.97
N VAL A 534 -18.10 -26.40 17.81
CA VAL A 534 -18.28 -25.77 16.49
C VAL A 534 -16.93 -25.34 15.93
N GLY A 535 -16.69 -25.53 14.64
CA GLY A 535 -15.52 -24.99 13.96
C GLY A 535 -15.59 -23.47 13.78
N GLY A 536 -14.46 -22.78 13.89
CA GLY A 536 -14.38 -21.33 13.73
C GLY A 536 -14.56 -20.88 12.28
N GLY A 537 -15.03 -19.66 12.06
CA GLY A 537 -15.14 -19.07 10.73
C GLY A 537 -13.78 -18.73 10.11
N GLY A 538 -13.68 -18.76 8.79
CA GLY A 538 -12.51 -18.26 8.07
C GLY A 538 -12.47 -16.72 8.03
N GLY A 539 -11.27 -16.15 7.97
CA GLY A 539 -11.07 -14.71 7.90
C GLY A 539 -11.35 -14.11 6.52
N ASN A 540 -11.72 -12.84 6.46
CA ASN A 540 -12.02 -12.15 5.21
C ASN A 540 -10.75 -11.63 4.50
N SER A 541 -10.89 -11.30 3.23
CA SER A 541 -9.82 -10.72 2.39
C SER A 541 -10.32 -9.55 1.57
N THR A 542 -9.50 -8.52 1.43
CA THR A 542 -9.81 -7.37 0.59
C THR A 542 -8.57 -6.89 -0.16
N ALA A 543 -8.62 -6.90 -1.48
CA ALA A 543 -7.64 -6.24 -2.35
C ALA A 543 -8.23 -4.95 -2.91
N THR A 544 -7.72 -3.82 -2.41
CA THR A 544 -8.13 -2.46 -2.82
C THR A 544 -7.18 -1.87 -3.86
N LEU A 545 -5.97 -2.39 -3.96
CA LEU A 545 -4.89 -1.93 -4.83
C LEU A 545 -4.22 -3.16 -5.46
N GLY A 546 -3.64 -3.04 -6.66
CA GLY A 546 -2.88 -4.12 -7.30
C GLY A 546 -3.69 -5.30 -7.87
N ILE A 547 -3.18 -5.93 -8.93
CA ILE A 547 -3.83 -7.03 -9.66
C ILE A 547 -3.58 -8.39 -8.96
N ARG A 548 -3.54 -8.42 -7.62
CA ARG A 548 -3.28 -9.65 -6.88
C ARG A 548 -4.57 -10.43 -6.64
N ASP A 549 -4.50 -11.74 -6.75
CA ASP A 549 -5.58 -12.63 -6.36
C ASP A 549 -5.71 -12.65 -4.82
N VAL A 550 -6.94 -12.75 -4.33
CA VAL A 550 -7.24 -12.86 -2.90
C VAL A 550 -8.17 -14.02 -2.58
N LYS A 551 -7.93 -14.64 -1.43
CA LYS A 551 -8.71 -15.78 -0.94
C LYS A 551 -9.19 -15.59 0.49
N GLY A 552 -10.50 -15.71 0.68
CA GLY A 552 -11.10 -15.80 2.01
C GLY A 552 -10.66 -17.08 2.72
N GLY A 553 -10.48 -16.99 4.03
CA GLY A 553 -10.04 -18.12 4.85
C GLY A 553 -11.02 -19.29 4.85
N VAL A 554 -10.52 -20.50 5.01
CA VAL A 554 -11.37 -21.70 5.12
C VAL A 554 -11.96 -21.78 6.53
N GLY A 555 -13.23 -22.16 6.66
CA GLY A 555 -13.83 -22.45 7.95
C GLY A 555 -13.26 -23.72 8.60
N GLY A 556 -13.16 -23.74 9.93
CA GLY A 556 -12.68 -24.89 10.69
C GLY A 556 -13.70 -26.02 10.72
N ALA A 557 -13.24 -27.27 10.81
CA ALA A 557 -14.15 -28.41 10.97
C ALA A 557 -14.81 -28.42 12.36
N GLY A 558 -16.03 -28.94 12.47
CA GLY A 558 -16.65 -29.22 13.76
C GLY A 558 -16.00 -30.44 14.44
N GLY A 559 -16.03 -30.47 15.77
CA GLY A 559 -15.52 -31.58 16.57
C GLY A 559 -16.47 -32.77 16.59
N ALA A 560 -15.96 -33.97 16.83
CA ALA A 560 -16.82 -35.14 17.01
C ALA A 560 -17.55 -35.08 18.36
N GLY A 561 -18.77 -35.59 18.45
CA GLY A 561 -19.48 -35.71 19.72
C GLY A 561 -20.21 -37.03 19.84
N SER A 562 -20.28 -37.60 21.04
CA SER A 562 -21.04 -38.84 21.25
C SER A 562 -22.55 -38.65 21.04
N GLN A 563 -23.07 -37.42 21.22
CA GLN A 563 -24.47 -37.06 21.01
C GLN A 563 -24.69 -36.31 19.70
N GLN A 564 -24.02 -35.18 19.50
CA GLN A 564 -24.10 -34.44 18.24
C GLN A 564 -22.70 -34.01 17.83
N GLY A 565 -22.36 -34.24 16.56
CA GLY A 565 -21.16 -33.65 15.98
C GLY A 565 -21.29 -32.14 15.87
N GLY A 566 -20.21 -31.40 16.13
CA GLY A 566 -20.21 -29.95 16.00
C GLY A 566 -20.38 -29.51 14.54
N SER A 567 -20.97 -28.35 14.31
CA SER A 567 -21.05 -27.80 12.95
C SER A 567 -19.68 -27.32 12.46
N GLY A 568 -19.43 -27.41 11.16
CA GLY A 568 -18.30 -26.73 10.53
C GLY A 568 -18.47 -25.22 10.51
N GLY A 569 -17.36 -24.49 10.55
CA GLY A 569 -17.33 -23.04 10.44
C GLY A 569 -17.53 -22.56 9.01
N ASN A 570 -18.05 -21.35 8.84
CA ASN A 570 -18.22 -20.75 7.51
C ASN A 570 -16.87 -20.29 6.94
N GLY A 571 -16.73 -20.28 5.62
CA GLY A 571 -15.57 -19.65 4.98
C GLY A 571 -15.56 -18.13 5.12
N GLY A 572 -14.44 -17.50 4.79
CA GLY A 572 -14.29 -16.04 4.73
C GLY A 572 -14.66 -15.47 3.37
N THR A 573 -15.05 -14.21 3.34
CA THR A 573 -15.33 -13.49 2.09
C THR A 573 -14.04 -13.01 1.42
N ALA A 574 -14.03 -12.94 0.09
CA ALA A 574 -12.96 -12.32 -0.68
C ALA A 574 -13.50 -11.21 -1.57
N LEU A 575 -12.97 -10.01 -1.42
CA LEU A 575 -13.30 -8.85 -2.23
C LEU A 575 -12.05 -8.37 -2.97
N ASN A 576 -12.12 -8.32 -4.29
CA ASN A 576 -11.08 -7.75 -5.14
C ASN A 576 -11.69 -6.61 -5.97
N ILE A 577 -11.21 -5.39 -5.78
CA ILE A 577 -11.64 -4.22 -6.58
C ILE A 577 -10.55 -3.70 -7.52
N ALA A 578 -9.43 -4.42 -7.60
CA ALA A 578 -8.22 -4.00 -8.29
C ALA A 578 -7.88 -4.88 -9.52
N GLY A 579 -8.86 -5.67 -9.99
CA GLY A 579 -8.78 -6.44 -11.23
C GLY A 579 -8.16 -7.85 -11.12
N GLY A 580 -7.82 -8.30 -9.92
CA GLY A 580 -7.40 -9.70 -9.67
C GLY A 580 -8.59 -10.63 -9.38
N THR A 581 -8.30 -11.93 -9.24
CA THR A 581 -9.27 -12.96 -8.88
C THR A 581 -9.71 -12.81 -7.43
N ALA A 582 -11.00 -13.06 -7.15
CA ALA A 582 -11.55 -13.13 -5.82
C ALA A 582 -12.14 -14.52 -5.56
N SER A 583 -11.60 -15.24 -4.57
CA SER A 583 -12.10 -16.57 -4.20
C SER A 583 -12.61 -16.60 -2.77
N GLY A 584 -13.90 -16.84 -2.60
CA GLY A 584 -14.49 -17.08 -1.29
C GLY A 584 -13.84 -18.29 -0.60
N GLY A 585 -13.78 -18.22 0.72
CA GLY A 585 -13.34 -19.31 1.58
C GLY A 585 -14.37 -20.44 1.59
N SER A 586 -13.89 -21.67 1.62
CA SER A 586 -14.77 -22.83 1.79
C SER A 586 -15.25 -22.97 3.24
N GLY A 587 -16.43 -23.55 3.43
CA GLY A 587 -16.90 -23.97 4.75
C GLY A 587 -16.14 -25.19 5.26
N GLY A 588 -16.07 -25.32 6.58
CA GLY A 588 -15.50 -26.48 7.27
C GLY A 588 -16.47 -27.67 7.30
N ALA A 589 -15.95 -28.89 7.41
CA ALA A 589 -16.79 -30.07 7.56
C ALA A 589 -17.50 -30.10 8.92
N GLY A 590 -18.69 -30.69 8.98
CA GLY A 590 -19.34 -31.04 10.24
C GLY A 590 -18.62 -32.20 10.93
N GLY A 591 -18.63 -32.20 12.26
CA GLY A 591 -18.08 -33.27 13.07
C GLY A 591 -18.99 -34.50 13.10
N ASN A 592 -18.42 -35.66 13.42
CA ASN A 592 -19.19 -36.91 13.48
C ASN A 592 -19.99 -37.02 14.78
N GLY A 593 -21.21 -37.55 14.70
CA GLY A 593 -22.05 -37.96 15.83
C GLY A 593 -21.77 -39.40 16.27
N GLY A 594 -21.91 -39.67 17.55
CA GLY A 594 -21.73 -41.00 18.15
C GLY A 594 -22.95 -41.92 17.99
N GLN A 595 -22.93 -43.07 18.67
CA GLN A 595 -24.02 -44.05 18.60
C GLN A 595 -25.30 -43.50 19.25
N GLY A 596 -26.36 -43.35 18.45
CA GLY A 596 -27.59 -42.65 18.83
C GLY A 596 -27.63 -41.15 18.51
N GLY A 597 -26.52 -40.58 18.01
CA GLY A 597 -26.35 -39.16 17.76
C GLY A 597 -26.62 -38.66 16.34
N THR A 598 -26.52 -37.35 16.14
CA THR A 598 -26.58 -36.71 14.81
C THR A 598 -25.22 -36.18 14.36
N GLY A 599 -24.89 -36.32 13.08
CA GLY A 599 -23.73 -35.68 12.48
C GLY A 599 -23.89 -34.16 12.43
N GLY A 600 -22.80 -33.42 12.58
CA GLY A 600 -22.80 -31.95 12.50
C GLY A 600 -23.04 -31.45 11.08
N THR A 601 -23.61 -30.27 10.92
CA THR A 601 -23.78 -29.64 9.61
C THR A 601 -22.43 -29.14 9.06
N GLY A 602 -22.23 -29.25 7.75
CA GLY A 602 -21.12 -28.57 7.09
C GLY A 602 -21.31 -27.04 7.11
N GLY A 603 -20.20 -26.30 7.21
CA GLY A 603 -20.20 -24.84 7.15
C GLY A 603 -20.45 -24.32 5.73
N THR A 604 -20.92 -23.09 5.60
CA THR A 604 -21.17 -22.50 4.28
C THR A 604 -19.88 -21.99 3.64
N GLY A 605 -19.75 -22.17 2.33
CA GLY A 605 -18.80 -21.41 1.54
C GLY A 605 -19.21 -19.94 1.46
N SER A 606 -18.24 -19.04 1.36
CA SER A 606 -18.47 -17.59 1.38
C SER A 606 -18.26 -16.92 0.04
N MET A 607 -18.58 -15.63 -0.04
CA MET A 607 -18.59 -14.88 -1.29
C MET A 607 -17.18 -14.62 -1.84
N GLY A 608 -17.03 -14.76 -3.17
CA GLY A 608 -15.94 -14.14 -3.93
C GLY A 608 -16.49 -13.03 -4.82
N GLN A 609 -16.02 -11.80 -4.65
CA GLN A 609 -16.43 -10.64 -5.44
C GLN A 609 -15.24 -10.01 -6.15
N ALA A 610 -15.28 -9.97 -7.48
CA ALA A 610 -14.31 -9.27 -8.31
C ALA A 610 -14.96 -8.03 -8.95
N SER A 611 -14.26 -6.90 -8.93
CA SER A 611 -14.73 -5.61 -9.46
C SER A 611 -13.62 -4.82 -10.12
N GLN A 612 -13.99 -4.00 -11.11
CA GLN A 612 -13.13 -3.01 -11.74
C GLN A 612 -13.87 -1.67 -11.77
N PHE A 613 -13.34 -0.63 -11.11
CA PHE A 613 -13.89 0.72 -11.26
C PHE A 613 -13.61 1.22 -12.69
N PRO A 614 -14.59 1.87 -13.36
CA PRO A 614 -14.38 2.49 -14.66
C PRO A 614 -13.46 3.71 -14.48
N GLY A 615 -12.17 3.55 -14.75
CA GLY A 615 -11.18 4.63 -14.62
C GLY A 615 -9.72 4.18 -14.54
N GLY A 616 -9.44 2.90 -14.29
CA GLY A 616 -8.10 2.32 -14.44
C GLY A 616 -7.79 2.03 -15.91
N ALA A 617 -6.59 2.42 -16.37
CA ALA A 617 -6.12 2.18 -17.73
C ALA A 617 -6.27 0.69 -18.16
N PRO A 618 -6.46 0.40 -19.47
CA PRO A 618 -6.69 -0.94 -19.98
C PRO A 618 -5.40 -1.76 -19.95
N LEU A 619 -5.03 -2.26 -18.79
CA LEU A 619 -4.04 -3.32 -18.63
C LEU A 619 -4.80 -4.52 -18.04
N SER A 620 -5.18 -5.46 -18.92
CA SER A 620 -5.80 -6.76 -18.62
C SER A 620 -5.22 -7.39 -17.33
N PRO A 621 -6.06 -7.84 -16.38
CA PRO A 621 -6.80 -9.10 -16.54
C PRO A 621 -8.28 -9.04 -16.16
N THR A 622 -8.99 -10.08 -16.60
CA THR A 622 -10.41 -10.35 -16.43
C THR A 622 -10.75 -10.90 -15.05
N GLY A 623 -10.16 -10.40 -13.95
CA GLY A 623 -10.18 -11.04 -12.62
C GLY A 623 -11.46 -11.84 -12.31
N ASP A 624 -11.31 -13.15 -12.07
CA ASP A 624 -12.42 -14.09 -11.95
C ASP A 624 -13.07 -13.99 -10.55
N ALA A 625 -14.35 -14.34 -10.43
CA ALA A 625 -15.03 -14.44 -9.15
C ALA A 625 -15.43 -15.90 -8.86
N PHE A 626 -14.97 -16.44 -7.74
CA PHE A 626 -15.30 -17.80 -7.29
C PHE A 626 -15.96 -17.79 -5.92
N GLY A 627 -17.14 -18.38 -5.81
CA GLY A 627 -17.76 -18.68 -4.51
C GLY A 627 -17.03 -19.82 -3.80
N GLY A 628 -16.93 -19.75 -2.47
CA GLY A 628 -16.33 -20.82 -1.68
C GLY A 628 -17.19 -22.09 -1.70
N THR A 629 -16.60 -23.27 -1.58
CA THR A 629 -17.39 -24.52 -1.49
C THR A 629 -18.01 -24.69 -0.11
N GLY A 630 -19.19 -25.31 -0.03
CA GLY A 630 -19.77 -25.76 1.23
C GLY A 630 -18.98 -26.92 1.84
N GLY A 631 -18.96 -26.99 3.16
CA GLY A 631 -18.34 -28.10 3.89
C GLY A 631 -19.22 -29.35 3.89
N ALA A 632 -18.62 -30.53 3.98
CA ALA A 632 -19.39 -31.77 4.08
C ALA A 632 -20.12 -31.88 5.44
N GLY A 633 -21.28 -32.53 5.45
CA GLY A 633 -21.95 -32.93 6.69
C GLY A 633 -21.19 -34.06 7.40
N GLY A 634 -21.28 -34.08 8.73
CA GLY A 634 -20.66 -35.10 9.56
C GLY A 634 -21.41 -36.43 9.50
N ALA A 635 -20.69 -37.54 9.72
CA ALA A 635 -21.29 -38.86 9.79
C ALA A 635 -22.06 -39.06 11.11
N GLY A 636 -22.98 -40.02 11.15
CA GLY A 636 -23.69 -40.41 12.36
C GLY A 636 -24.89 -41.32 12.05
N PRO A 637 -25.60 -41.87 13.06
CA PRO A 637 -26.86 -42.56 12.84
C PRO A 637 -27.84 -41.72 12.00
N ILE A 638 -28.02 -40.45 12.36
CA ILE A 638 -28.62 -39.45 11.47
C ILE A 638 -27.47 -38.56 11.01
N ALA A 639 -27.14 -38.58 9.72
CA ALA A 639 -26.04 -37.80 9.21
C ALA A 639 -26.35 -36.30 9.12
N GLY A 640 -25.29 -35.52 9.20
CA GLY A 640 -25.35 -34.06 9.07
C GLY A 640 -25.58 -33.62 7.62
N VAL A 641 -26.20 -32.46 7.49
CA VAL A 641 -26.45 -31.81 6.19
C VAL A 641 -25.15 -31.16 5.67
N GLY A 642 -24.91 -31.24 4.37
CA GLY A 642 -23.82 -30.51 3.71
C GLY A 642 -24.07 -28.99 3.69
N GLY A 643 -23.02 -28.20 3.82
CA GLY A 643 -23.11 -26.74 3.81
C GLY A 643 -23.36 -26.19 2.40
N ASN A 644 -23.94 -25.00 2.31
CA ASN A 644 -24.20 -24.37 1.01
C ASN A 644 -22.90 -23.83 0.38
N GLY A 645 -22.86 -23.81 -0.96
CA GLY A 645 -21.84 -23.10 -1.72
C GLY A 645 -21.99 -21.59 -1.63
N GLY A 646 -20.88 -20.87 -1.75
CA GLY A 646 -20.79 -19.42 -1.66
C GLY A 646 -21.13 -18.71 -2.97
N ILE A 647 -21.43 -17.42 -2.86
CA ILE A 647 -21.84 -16.58 -3.98
C ILE A 647 -20.60 -16.10 -4.76
N ALA A 648 -20.69 -15.97 -6.08
CA ALA A 648 -19.71 -15.29 -6.92
C ALA A 648 -20.34 -14.06 -7.57
N VAL A 649 -19.67 -12.90 -7.48
CA VAL A 649 -20.12 -11.68 -8.16
C VAL A 649 -18.96 -11.08 -8.94
N ASN A 650 -19.11 -10.89 -10.25
CA ASN A 650 -18.12 -10.25 -11.09
C ASN A 650 -18.69 -9.00 -11.79
N PHE A 651 -18.14 -7.84 -11.47
CA PHE A 651 -18.49 -6.58 -12.15
C PHE A 651 -17.64 -6.32 -13.40
N GLY A 652 -16.53 -7.04 -13.57
CA GLY A 652 -15.65 -6.98 -14.74
C GLY A 652 -16.01 -8.00 -15.83
N PRO A 653 -15.17 -8.12 -16.87
CA PRO A 653 -15.39 -9.05 -17.98
C PRO A 653 -15.11 -10.52 -17.63
N GLY A 654 -14.61 -10.81 -16.44
CA GLY A 654 -14.32 -12.17 -15.98
C GLY A 654 -15.56 -13.02 -15.70
N PRO A 655 -15.41 -14.36 -15.68
CA PRO A 655 -16.46 -15.26 -15.22
C PRO A 655 -16.76 -15.06 -13.73
N ALA A 656 -17.99 -15.41 -13.35
CA ALA A 656 -18.41 -15.67 -11.98
C ALA A 656 -18.85 -17.13 -11.87
N VAL A 657 -18.29 -17.87 -10.91
CA VAL A 657 -18.62 -19.28 -10.68
C VAL A 657 -19.01 -19.49 -9.22
N GLY A 658 -20.26 -19.86 -9.00
CA GLY A 658 -20.81 -20.14 -7.68
C GLY A 658 -20.14 -21.35 -7.04
N GLY A 659 -20.04 -21.33 -5.71
CA GLY A 659 -19.41 -22.42 -4.96
C GLY A 659 -20.19 -23.71 -5.05
N ILE A 660 -19.51 -24.85 -5.00
CA ILE A 660 -20.19 -26.17 -4.95
C ILE A 660 -20.79 -26.38 -3.55
N GLY A 661 -21.99 -26.93 -3.46
CA GLY A 661 -22.61 -27.36 -2.22
C GLY A 661 -21.86 -28.55 -1.60
N GLY A 662 -21.74 -28.57 -0.28
CA GLY A 662 -21.10 -29.66 0.46
C GLY A 662 -21.93 -30.94 0.40
N ALA A 663 -21.25 -32.08 0.38
CA ALA A 663 -21.95 -33.38 0.44
C ALA A 663 -22.62 -33.59 1.81
N GLY A 664 -23.75 -34.29 1.82
CA GLY A 664 -24.34 -34.78 3.06
C GLY A 664 -23.49 -35.87 3.72
N GLY A 665 -23.56 -35.97 5.04
CA GLY A 665 -22.80 -36.96 5.79
C GLY A 665 -23.30 -38.39 5.59
N THR A 666 -22.47 -39.37 5.92
CA THR A 666 -22.85 -40.79 5.86
C THR A 666 -23.66 -41.22 7.08
N GLY A 667 -24.85 -41.75 6.82
CA GLY A 667 -25.86 -42.13 7.79
C GLY A 667 -25.82 -43.62 8.15
N GLY A 668 -25.81 -43.95 9.45
CA GLY A 668 -26.12 -45.32 9.88
C GLY A 668 -27.59 -45.68 9.65
N ILE A 669 -28.47 -44.72 9.93
CA ILE A 669 -29.92 -44.78 9.74
C ILE A 669 -30.29 -43.89 8.55
N THR A 670 -30.10 -42.58 8.61
CA THR A 670 -30.53 -41.65 7.56
C THR A 670 -29.33 -40.90 6.99
N GLY A 671 -29.17 -40.92 5.67
CA GLY A 671 -28.13 -40.16 4.98
C GLY A 671 -28.40 -38.66 5.02
N GLY A 672 -27.35 -37.85 5.13
CA GLY A 672 -27.48 -36.40 5.21
C GLY A 672 -27.84 -35.79 3.85
N THR A 673 -28.62 -34.71 3.81
CA THR A 673 -28.87 -34.03 2.53
C THR A 673 -27.64 -33.26 2.05
N GLY A 674 -27.44 -33.18 0.75
CA GLY A 674 -26.43 -32.29 0.16
C GLY A 674 -26.80 -30.82 0.31
N GLY A 675 -25.79 -29.95 0.38
CA GLY A 675 -25.96 -28.51 0.43
C GLY A 675 -26.28 -27.92 -0.94
N THR A 676 -26.88 -26.73 -0.99
CA THR A 676 -27.18 -26.08 -2.27
C THR A 676 -25.91 -25.54 -2.93
N GLY A 677 -25.87 -25.53 -4.25
CA GLY A 677 -24.87 -24.80 -5.02
C GLY A 677 -25.01 -23.28 -4.81
N GLY A 678 -23.90 -22.57 -4.91
CA GLY A 678 -23.83 -21.13 -4.75
C GLY A 678 -24.28 -20.36 -5.99
N GLU A 679 -24.76 -19.14 -5.79
CA GLU A 679 -25.16 -18.25 -6.89
C GLU A 679 -23.94 -17.66 -7.61
N ALA A 680 -24.09 -17.38 -8.90
CA ALA A 680 -23.12 -16.63 -9.70
C ALA A 680 -23.80 -15.47 -10.43
N GLN A 681 -23.24 -14.27 -10.31
CA GLN A 681 -23.71 -13.08 -10.98
C GLN A 681 -22.57 -12.39 -11.75
N THR A 682 -22.81 -12.06 -13.03
CA THR A 682 -21.93 -11.19 -13.81
C THR A 682 -22.66 -9.91 -14.23
N LEU A 683 -21.93 -8.79 -14.24
CA LEU A 683 -22.41 -7.49 -14.68
C LEU A 683 -21.58 -6.90 -15.84
N GLY A 684 -20.41 -7.48 -16.14
CA GLY A 684 -19.46 -6.99 -17.15
C GLY A 684 -19.36 -7.85 -18.41
N GLY A 685 -20.33 -8.74 -18.68
CA GLY A 685 -20.39 -9.57 -19.88
C GLY A 685 -19.66 -10.92 -19.80
N GLY A 686 -19.03 -11.25 -18.66
CA GLY A 686 -18.46 -12.58 -18.41
C GLY A 686 -19.52 -13.66 -18.18
N ALA A 687 -19.10 -14.93 -18.20
CA ALA A 687 -19.99 -16.07 -17.98
C ALA A 687 -20.36 -16.23 -16.50
N ALA A 688 -21.66 -16.31 -16.19
CA ALA A 688 -22.17 -16.64 -14.87
C ALA A 688 -22.51 -18.14 -14.80
N THR A 689 -21.88 -18.89 -13.90
CA THR A 689 -22.14 -20.33 -13.73
C THR A 689 -22.50 -20.63 -12.28
N GLY A 690 -23.77 -20.99 -12.04
CA GLY A 690 -24.23 -21.42 -10.74
C GLY A 690 -23.48 -22.66 -10.24
N GLY A 691 -23.25 -22.74 -8.93
CA GLY A 691 -22.54 -23.83 -8.30
C GLY A 691 -23.31 -25.15 -8.37
N ILE A 692 -22.60 -26.28 -8.38
CA ILE A 692 -23.23 -27.60 -8.37
C ILE A 692 -23.79 -27.90 -6.95
N GLY A 693 -24.97 -28.49 -6.86
CA GLY A 693 -25.53 -29.00 -5.62
C GLY A 693 -24.72 -30.15 -5.04
N GLY A 694 -24.61 -30.20 -3.71
CA GLY A 694 -23.88 -31.26 -3.01
C GLY A 694 -24.56 -32.62 -3.17
N ALA A 695 -23.78 -33.69 -3.19
CA ALA A 695 -24.34 -35.04 -3.20
C ALA A 695 -25.04 -35.35 -1.87
N GLY A 696 -26.13 -36.13 -1.93
CA GLY A 696 -26.75 -36.73 -0.77
C GLY A 696 -25.85 -37.78 -0.14
N GLY A 697 -25.83 -37.84 1.18
CA GLY A 697 -25.08 -38.81 1.96
C GLY A 697 -25.68 -40.21 1.89
N THR A 698 -24.85 -41.24 1.98
CA THR A 698 -25.33 -42.63 1.94
C THR A 698 -26.00 -43.03 3.26
N SER A 699 -26.84 -44.07 3.22
CA SER A 699 -27.43 -44.72 4.38
C SER A 699 -27.17 -46.23 4.37
N ALA A 700 -26.89 -46.82 5.54
CA ALA A 700 -26.75 -48.26 5.68
C ALA A 700 -28.09 -49.00 5.88
N THR A 701 -29.09 -48.37 6.51
CA THR A 701 -30.32 -49.08 6.93
C THR A 701 -31.64 -48.41 6.54
N SER A 702 -31.62 -47.16 6.06
CA SER A 702 -32.83 -46.45 5.60
C SER A 702 -32.57 -45.66 4.30
N THR A 703 -33.33 -44.60 4.06
CA THR A 703 -33.22 -43.76 2.87
C THR A 703 -31.87 -43.03 2.84
N GLY A 704 -31.23 -43.05 1.67
CA GLY A 704 -30.11 -42.15 1.39
C GLY A 704 -30.56 -40.68 1.41
N GLY A 705 -29.62 -39.78 1.63
CA GLY A 705 -29.90 -38.35 1.67
C GLY A 705 -30.26 -37.79 0.30
N ALA A 706 -31.08 -36.74 0.26
CA ALA A 706 -31.36 -36.03 -0.99
C ALA A 706 -30.12 -35.27 -1.48
N GLY A 707 -29.96 -35.17 -2.80
CA GLY A 707 -29.01 -34.26 -3.42
C GLY A 707 -29.43 -32.80 -3.21
N GLY A 708 -28.45 -31.89 -3.16
CA GLY A 708 -28.70 -30.46 -3.02
C GLY A 708 -29.08 -29.80 -4.34
N GLN A 709 -29.78 -28.67 -4.30
CA GLN A 709 -30.14 -27.92 -5.50
C GLN A 709 -28.91 -27.30 -6.17
N GLY A 710 -28.93 -27.18 -7.49
CA GLY A 710 -27.97 -26.38 -8.24
C GLY A 710 -28.16 -24.88 -8.00
N GLY A 711 -27.06 -24.12 -8.08
CA GLY A 711 -27.03 -22.69 -7.86
C GLY A 711 -27.56 -21.88 -9.04
N PHE A 712 -28.00 -20.66 -8.78
CA PHE A 712 -28.48 -19.73 -9.80
C PHE A 712 -27.32 -19.11 -10.59
N GLY A 713 -27.48 -18.95 -11.90
CA GLY A 713 -26.57 -18.20 -12.75
C GLY A 713 -27.27 -16.98 -13.36
N LEU A 714 -26.70 -15.78 -13.17
CA LEU A 714 -27.26 -14.51 -13.64
C LEU A 714 -26.25 -13.71 -14.44
N SER A 715 -26.58 -13.35 -15.67
CA SER A 715 -25.87 -12.33 -16.43
C SER A 715 -26.74 -11.09 -16.59
N SER A 716 -26.24 -9.96 -16.10
CA SER A 716 -26.98 -8.70 -16.02
C SER A 716 -26.22 -7.55 -16.68
N ASN A 717 -26.93 -6.48 -17.07
CA ASN A 717 -26.44 -5.24 -17.71
C ASN A 717 -25.83 -5.33 -19.12
N VAL A 718 -25.14 -6.41 -19.47
CA VAL A 718 -24.47 -6.60 -20.77
C VAL A 718 -24.84 -7.99 -21.31
N PRO A 719 -24.97 -8.17 -22.65
CA PRO A 719 -25.16 -9.50 -23.20
C PRO A 719 -24.06 -10.47 -22.75
N GLY A 720 -24.46 -11.65 -22.28
CA GLY A 720 -23.53 -12.64 -21.71
C GLY A 720 -24.12 -14.04 -21.68
N SER A 721 -23.44 -14.96 -21.00
CA SER A 721 -23.94 -16.33 -20.81
C SER A 721 -24.20 -16.61 -19.34
N ALA A 722 -25.35 -17.19 -19.04
CA ALA A 722 -25.73 -17.62 -17.70
C ALA A 722 -26.09 -19.11 -17.71
N THR A 723 -25.44 -19.90 -16.86
CA THR A 723 -25.69 -21.33 -16.72
C THR A 723 -26.06 -21.63 -15.28
N GLY A 724 -27.23 -22.23 -15.07
CA GLY A 724 -27.63 -22.76 -13.77
C GLY A 724 -26.77 -23.97 -13.38
N GLY A 725 -26.50 -24.10 -12.09
CA GLY A 725 -25.71 -25.21 -11.56
C GLY A 725 -26.45 -26.54 -11.67
N ARG A 726 -25.72 -27.65 -11.77
CA ARG A 726 -26.35 -28.98 -11.73
C ARG A 726 -26.87 -29.31 -10.33
N GLY A 727 -27.98 -30.04 -10.24
CA GLY A 727 -28.45 -30.66 -9.02
C GLY A 727 -27.48 -31.75 -8.54
N GLY A 728 -27.43 -31.96 -7.23
CA GLY A 728 -26.63 -33.00 -6.60
C GLY A 728 -27.25 -34.38 -6.77
N VAL A 729 -26.41 -35.41 -6.84
CA VAL A 729 -26.87 -36.81 -6.91
C VAL A 729 -27.44 -37.23 -5.56
N GLY A 730 -28.54 -37.98 -5.56
CA GLY A 730 -29.12 -38.58 -4.36
C GLY A 730 -28.24 -39.68 -3.76
N GLY A 731 -28.22 -39.76 -2.43
CA GLY A 731 -27.43 -40.76 -1.70
C GLY A 731 -28.01 -42.17 -1.85
N ALA A 732 -27.14 -43.17 -1.86
CA ALA A 732 -27.57 -44.57 -1.82
C ALA A 732 -28.11 -44.96 -0.44
N GLY A 733 -29.10 -45.86 -0.37
CA GLY A 733 -29.66 -46.37 0.88
C GLY A 733 -30.53 -47.60 0.67
N THR A 734 -31.19 -48.14 1.71
CA THR A 734 -32.18 -49.20 1.50
C THR A 734 -33.37 -48.70 0.67
N SER A 735 -33.61 -47.40 0.71
CA SER A 735 -34.22 -46.65 -0.39
C SER A 735 -33.25 -45.56 -0.85
N GLY A 736 -33.20 -45.29 -2.15
CA GLY A 736 -32.39 -44.21 -2.69
C GLY A 736 -32.91 -42.82 -2.30
N GLY A 737 -32.01 -41.88 -2.04
CA GLY A 737 -32.36 -40.47 -1.89
C GLY A 737 -32.72 -39.84 -3.24
N SER A 738 -33.56 -38.80 -3.24
CA SER A 738 -33.86 -38.06 -4.46
C SER A 738 -32.66 -37.26 -4.97
N GLY A 739 -32.53 -37.09 -6.28
CA GLY A 739 -31.63 -36.12 -6.87
C GLY A 739 -32.08 -34.68 -6.61
N GLY A 740 -31.15 -33.74 -6.64
CA GLY A 740 -31.43 -32.32 -6.50
C GLY A 740 -31.90 -31.70 -7.82
N GLU A 741 -32.69 -30.64 -7.74
CA GLU A 741 -33.08 -29.81 -8.87
C GLU A 741 -31.88 -29.07 -9.46
N GLY A 742 -31.90 -28.86 -10.78
CA GLY A 742 -30.98 -27.98 -11.46
C GLY A 742 -31.27 -26.50 -11.19
N GLY A 743 -30.23 -25.69 -11.14
CA GLY A 743 -30.33 -24.24 -10.96
C GLY A 743 -30.85 -23.53 -12.20
N VAL A 744 -31.42 -22.34 -12.02
CA VAL A 744 -31.89 -21.51 -13.13
C VAL A 744 -30.73 -20.73 -13.74
N GLY A 745 -30.71 -20.62 -15.08
CA GLY A 745 -29.85 -19.68 -15.81
C GLY A 745 -30.66 -18.50 -16.31
N GLN A 746 -30.24 -17.27 -16.04
CA GLN A 746 -30.97 -16.06 -16.42
C GLN A 746 -30.07 -15.02 -17.10
N VAL A 747 -30.55 -14.45 -18.21
CA VAL A 747 -29.92 -13.30 -18.89
C VAL A 747 -30.86 -12.11 -18.94
N ASP A 748 -30.41 -10.94 -18.48
CA ASP A 748 -31.26 -9.75 -18.45
C ASP A 748 -31.22 -8.93 -19.75
N GLN A 749 -30.14 -8.97 -20.53
CA GLN A 749 -29.89 -8.06 -21.67
C GLN A 749 -29.53 -8.79 -22.98
N GLY A 750 -30.18 -9.94 -23.24
CA GLY A 750 -29.86 -10.85 -24.34
C GLY A 750 -28.61 -11.72 -24.10
N GLY A 751 -28.45 -12.79 -24.88
CA GLY A 751 -27.34 -13.75 -24.70
C GLY A 751 -27.80 -15.21 -24.65
N THR A 752 -27.09 -16.05 -23.89
CA THR A 752 -27.41 -17.47 -23.73
C THR A 752 -27.73 -17.79 -22.28
N ALA A 753 -28.94 -18.26 -22.00
CA ALA A 753 -29.30 -18.81 -20.70
C ALA A 753 -29.50 -20.33 -20.82
N THR A 754 -28.84 -21.07 -19.94
CA THR A 754 -28.92 -22.54 -19.86
C THR A 754 -29.32 -22.93 -18.44
N GLY A 755 -30.40 -23.67 -18.30
CA GLY A 755 -30.78 -24.28 -17.04
C GLY A 755 -29.84 -25.41 -16.67
N GLY A 756 -29.56 -25.58 -15.38
CA GLY A 756 -28.74 -26.68 -14.89
C GLY A 756 -29.47 -28.01 -15.00
N ASN A 757 -28.76 -29.11 -15.23
CA ASN A 757 -29.39 -30.43 -15.20
C ASN A 757 -29.79 -30.80 -13.77
N GLY A 758 -30.90 -31.51 -13.62
CA GLY A 758 -31.24 -32.19 -12.38
C GLY A 758 -30.23 -33.29 -12.04
N GLY A 759 -30.09 -33.58 -10.76
CA GLY A 759 -29.24 -34.64 -10.24
C GLY A 759 -29.92 -36.00 -10.32
N ASP A 760 -29.13 -37.05 -10.47
CA ASP A 760 -29.67 -38.42 -10.50
C ASP A 760 -30.17 -38.87 -9.13
N GLY A 761 -31.19 -39.73 -9.12
CA GLY A 761 -31.65 -40.40 -7.91
C GLY A 761 -30.65 -41.44 -7.39
N GLY A 762 -30.62 -41.63 -6.07
CA GLY A 762 -29.77 -42.60 -5.41
C GLY A 762 -30.22 -44.04 -5.62
N ASN A 763 -29.28 -44.98 -5.60
CA ASN A 763 -29.60 -46.41 -5.76
C ASN A 763 -30.05 -47.06 -4.44
N ALA A 764 -30.94 -48.03 -4.55
CA ALA A 764 -31.23 -48.99 -3.49
C ALA A 764 -30.03 -49.92 -3.28
N THR A 765 -29.64 -50.16 -2.03
CA THR A 765 -28.51 -51.03 -1.67
C THR A 765 -28.92 -52.46 -1.31
N VAL A 766 -30.23 -52.73 -1.22
CA VAL A 766 -30.78 -54.04 -0.82
C VAL A 766 -31.83 -54.55 -1.81
N ALA A 767 -31.96 -55.88 -1.91
CA ALA A 767 -33.03 -56.51 -2.66
C ALA A 767 -34.39 -56.18 -2.04
N GLY A 768 -35.29 -55.57 -2.82
CA GLY A 768 -36.58 -55.06 -2.35
C GLY A 768 -36.61 -53.57 -2.01
N GLY A 769 -35.47 -52.86 -2.07
CA GLY A 769 -35.39 -51.42 -1.87
C GLY A 769 -35.85 -50.61 -3.09
N ASN A 770 -36.38 -49.40 -2.86
CA ASN A 770 -36.81 -48.49 -3.94
C ASN A 770 -35.67 -47.55 -4.35
N GLY A 771 -35.55 -47.27 -5.64
CA GLY A 771 -34.65 -46.23 -6.14
C GLY A 771 -35.18 -44.82 -5.83
N GLY A 772 -34.27 -43.85 -5.73
CA GLY A 772 -34.65 -42.45 -5.56
C GLY A 772 -35.11 -41.81 -6.87
N ASN A 773 -35.94 -40.77 -6.79
CA ASN A 773 -36.34 -40.01 -7.99
C ASN A 773 -35.18 -39.15 -8.50
N GLY A 774 -35.10 -38.96 -9.82
CA GLY A 774 -34.26 -37.92 -10.41
C GLY A 774 -34.79 -36.52 -10.07
N GLY A 775 -33.90 -35.55 -10.00
CA GLY A 775 -34.26 -34.14 -9.78
C GLY A 775 -34.66 -33.45 -11.07
N ASP A 776 -35.50 -32.43 -10.97
CA ASP A 776 -35.94 -31.66 -12.14
C ASP A 776 -34.80 -30.81 -12.71
N GLY A 777 -34.81 -30.60 -14.03
CA GLY A 777 -33.91 -29.66 -14.70
C GLY A 777 -34.30 -28.21 -14.40
N GLY A 778 -33.30 -27.34 -14.30
CA GLY A 778 -33.49 -25.92 -14.06
C GLY A 778 -34.00 -25.18 -15.29
N ASN A 779 -34.70 -24.06 -15.07
CA ASN A 779 -35.21 -23.22 -16.14
C ASN A 779 -34.12 -22.35 -16.78
N ALA A 780 -34.41 -21.84 -17.97
CA ALA A 780 -33.59 -20.85 -18.66
C ALA A 780 -34.43 -19.61 -18.99
N ASP A 781 -34.14 -18.47 -18.36
CA ASP A 781 -34.97 -17.27 -18.44
C ASP A 781 -34.25 -16.10 -19.15
N ALA A 782 -35.03 -15.29 -19.87
CA ALA A 782 -34.59 -13.99 -20.38
C ALA A 782 -35.61 -12.91 -20.00
N ILE A 783 -35.15 -11.75 -19.52
CA ILE A 783 -36.03 -10.64 -19.14
C ILE A 783 -36.15 -9.58 -20.24
N PHE A 784 -35.02 -9.09 -20.76
CA PHE A 784 -35.01 -8.07 -21.82
C PHE A 784 -34.07 -8.49 -22.96
N GLY A 785 -34.60 -8.46 -24.19
CA GLY A 785 -33.86 -8.85 -25.40
C GLY A 785 -33.88 -10.36 -25.64
N GLY A 786 -34.05 -10.76 -26.91
CA GLY A 786 -34.04 -12.16 -27.30
C GLY A 786 -32.69 -12.84 -27.03
N GLY A 787 -32.71 -14.17 -26.85
CA GLY A 787 -31.53 -14.96 -26.53
C GLY A 787 -31.73 -16.45 -26.81
N THR A 788 -30.66 -17.23 -26.68
CA THR A 788 -30.73 -18.69 -26.76
C THR A 788 -31.08 -19.23 -25.37
N LEU A 789 -32.24 -19.86 -25.24
CA LEU A 789 -32.74 -20.40 -23.98
C LEU A 789 -32.80 -21.92 -24.06
N VAL A 790 -32.07 -22.59 -23.18
CA VAL A 790 -32.03 -24.06 -23.12
C VAL A 790 -32.31 -24.51 -21.68
N GLY A 791 -33.49 -25.07 -21.43
CA GLY A 791 -33.79 -25.68 -20.14
C GLY A 791 -32.86 -26.86 -19.84
N GLY A 792 -32.60 -27.11 -18.56
CA GLY A 792 -31.79 -28.25 -18.12
C GLY A 792 -32.50 -29.58 -18.33
N MET A 793 -31.74 -30.65 -18.51
CA MET A 793 -32.32 -32.00 -18.52
C MET A 793 -32.69 -32.43 -17.09
N GLY A 794 -33.76 -33.23 -16.95
CA GLY A 794 -34.04 -33.91 -15.69
C GLY A 794 -33.01 -35.00 -15.38
N GLY A 795 -32.84 -35.32 -14.11
CA GLY A 795 -31.96 -36.39 -13.65
C GLY A 795 -32.55 -37.77 -13.87
N ALA A 796 -31.67 -38.77 -13.98
CA ALA A 796 -32.07 -40.17 -14.11
C ALA A 796 -32.59 -40.73 -12.78
N PRO A 797 -33.38 -41.81 -12.79
CA PRO A 797 -33.90 -42.42 -11.59
C PRO A 797 -32.87 -43.36 -10.99
N GLY A 798 -32.92 -43.48 -9.66
CA GLY A 798 -32.17 -44.49 -8.94
C GLY A 798 -32.66 -45.91 -9.25
N THR A 799 -31.74 -46.86 -9.21
CA THR A 799 -32.05 -48.29 -9.41
C THR A 799 -32.59 -48.93 -8.13
N GLY A 800 -33.50 -49.90 -8.27
CA GLY A 800 -34.15 -50.63 -7.16
C GLY A 800 -35.21 -51.61 -7.65
N ILE A 801 -35.93 -52.28 -6.74
CA ILE A 801 -37.07 -53.15 -7.12
C ILE A 801 -38.20 -52.32 -7.75
N THR A 802 -38.42 -51.13 -7.20
CA THR A 802 -39.18 -50.05 -7.81
C THR A 802 -38.17 -48.97 -8.13
N PRO A 803 -37.79 -48.76 -9.41
CA PRO A 803 -36.99 -47.62 -9.80
C PRO A 803 -37.69 -46.32 -9.43
N GLY A 804 -36.93 -45.26 -9.21
CA GLY A 804 -37.49 -43.92 -9.11
C GLY A 804 -38.12 -43.45 -10.42
N VAL A 805 -38.68 -42.24 -10.42
CA VAL A 805 -39.09 -41.57 -11.66
C VAL A 805 -38.01 -40.62 -12.15
N ASP A 806 -37.95 -40.40 -13.47
CA ASP A 806 -37.11 -39.38 -14.09
C ASP A 806 -37.54 -37.99 -13.62
N GLY A 807 -36.55 -37.09 -13.50
CA GLY A 807 -36.82 -35.67 -13.32
C GLY A 807 -37.43 -35.05 -14.57
N LEU A 808 -38.24 -34.01 -14.39
CA LEU A 808 -38.79 -33.25 -15.50
C LEU A 808 -37.72 -32.35 -16.13
N PRO A 809 -37.71 -32.15 -17.47
CA PRO A 809 -36.87 -31.14 -18.09
C PRO A 809 -37.29 -29.72 -17.66
N GLY A 810 -36.30 -28.86 -17.48
CA GLY A 810 -36.51 -27.44 -17.22
C GLY A 810 -37.12 -26.73 -18.42
N GLN A 811 -37.87 -25.66 -18.15
CA GLN A 811 -38.55 -24.90 -19.20
C GLN A 811 -37.62 -23.81 -19.76
N PRO A 812 -37.51 -23.66 -21.09
CA PRO A 812 -37.05 -22.43 -21.68
C PRO A 812 -38.14 -21.36 -21.51
N GLY A 813 -37.80 -20.25 -20.85
CA GLY A 813 -38.66 -19.09 -20.68
C GLY A 813 -39.09 -18.51 -22.04
N SER A 814 -40.21 -17.77 -22.05
CA SER A 814 -40.59 -16.97 -23.22
C SER A 814 -39.93 -15.59 -23.14
N PRO A 815 -39.28 -15.11 -24.21
CA PRO A 815 -38.58 -13.83 -24.24
C PRO A 815 -39.51 -12.61 -24.15
#